data_AF-K4KR49-F1
#
_entry.id   AF-K4KR49-F1
#
_cell.length_a   1.000
_cell.length_b   1.000
_cell.length_c   1.000
_cell.angle_alpha   90.00
_cell.angle_beta   90.00
_cell.angle_gamma   90.00
#
_symmetry.space_group_name_H-M   'P 1'
#
loop_
_entity.id
_entity.type
_entity.pdbx_description
1 polymer ?
#
loop_
_entity_poly.entity_id
_entity_poly.type
_entity_poly.pdbx_seq_one_letter_code
_entity_poly.pdbx_strand_id
1 'polypeptide(L)'
;MTKLTPFVSLCSSVVLLAACGGGGGSQTITEPQPVTQPETPSVVRTTESLVLPESLEVVSATGASANSFTRMAKKGLMFSMAGFDDAGTDYSNSRQHVHTWVEALEPVEMVNSILCFAGKLKATEFVNAGPYLALVDESQCFDEEGEETQLGDNGQVQSKDTSKRFINAVVDATRSGDTEPLIVEAWIKDVAGEGPDGPMSIKMRAVITEGASETNPYGQFSFTWQMVDNLTNTQANFGSGEIQTVNTLEGFIGFTLYEANGVESETFSYSREQQASVVMRNDLSDGVALTGFYEQNPFYEGGASYGLSFDNDRVLIQQADSFADLPYRTGDVGAGSCLSRTDFVENVWRYDLFDANTGAAVRINSGFPVQIDTDGNGVFDQHGYVGYHGLWADGEASFADGTQMQRGHMGDSNSSSEIYTLNTAPGRLVQYSMETLPLAELRGSELMYWDQEAQSAGFDQWVVQYLTANADQVGADGFYLVAGMRWGDQGPAQRTALEQPVMISPQSDWDIFHFWSQQLGGQVRYKPGAAGVKFYRETVINGAESELFANGALELVCLNDCPVGSITENTLGDWHEVNSPMVQPESINAAPAFSFANSGDAALTLVRSDNGESVTFASTLSRASLEAAGSTWAWGLRSGALVTAADAALLTNTWDIWGSESVQTYYQWETGFDQWQKLVTLVDATGQRVQFDQPLSLTYRHNTSQDRNNSSAADGQVFQINYGGRGDFWGIPHRQDGDRWSPMFSIADGVTLGDASQYVIKAIDIERQMADAPNSCSALAVNDPAAPLPEGVSGNADIGSMPSVTGGASVIDGEVQ
;
A
#
# COMPACT_ATOMS: atom_id res chain seq x y z
N MET A 1 -8.51 -13.36 -18.09
CA MET A 1 -7.57 -13.11 -19.21
C MET A 1 -6.26 -12.69 -18.55
N THR A 2 -5.25 -13.57 -18.54
CA THR A 2 -4.00 -13.37 -17.79
C THR A 2 -2.92 -12.85 -18.72
N LYS A 3 -2.27 -11.72 -18.39
CA LYS A 3 -1.05 -11.26 -19.06
C LYS A 3 0.17 -11.81 -18.31
N LEU A 4 1.04 -12.51 -19.04
CA LEU A 4 2.30 -13.09 -18.60
C LEU A 4 3.45 -12.25 -19.15
N THR A 5 4.34 -11.77 -18.28
CA THR A 5 5.69 -11.26 -18.59
C THR A 5 6.63 -12.42 -18.92
N PRO A 6 7.60 -12.22 -19.85
CA PRO A 6 8.99 -12.50 -19.45
C PRO A 6 10.10 -11.63 -20.10
N PHE A 7 11.09 -11.30 -19.27
CA PHE A 7 12.46 -10.82 -19.49
C PHE A 7 13.41 -11.80 -20.22
N VAL A 8 14.54 -11.31 -20.80
CA VAL A 8 15.96 -11.82 -20.66
C VAL A 8 17.00 -10.90 -21.39
N SER A 9 17.88 -10.25 -20.60
CA SER A 9 19.37 -10.12 -20.63
C SER A 9 20.22 -10.04 -21.93
N LEU A 10 21.16 -9.06 -22.05
CA LEU A 10 22.63 -9.16 -21.79
C LEU A 10 23.53 -8.04 -22.43
N CYS A 11 24.45 -7.47 -21.62
CA CYS A 11 25.85 -7.04 -21.92
C CYS A 11 26.26 -5.71 -22.64
N SER A 12 26.66 -4.72 -21.81
CA SER A 12 27.96 -3.99 -21.73
C SER A 12 28.89 -3.82 -22.96
N SER A 13 29.37 -2.57 -23.18
CA SER A 13 30.81 -2.22 -23.31
C SER A 13 31.09 -0.69 -23.32
N VAL A 14 32.00 -0.29 -22.43
CA VAL A 14 32.60 1.03 -22.15
C VAL A 14 33.72 1.38 -23.15
N VAL A 15 33.92 2.67 -23.53
CA VAL A 15 35.25 3.34 -23.72
C VAL A 15 35.17 4.90 -23.65
N LEU A 16 35.77 5.43 -22.56
CA LEU A 16 36.70 6.58 -22.37
C LEU A 16 36.80 7.84 -23.28
N LEU A 17 36.67 8.99 -22.59
CA LEU A 17 37.58 10.16 -22.43
C LEU A 17 38.08 11.01 -23.62
N ALA A 18 37.85 12.34 -23.50
CA ALA A 18 38.85 13.45 -23.44
C ALA A 18 38.15 14.79 -23.86
N ALA A 19 37.93 15.76 -22.98
CA ALA A 19 38.86 16.77 -22.43
C ALA A 19 39.14 18.00 -23.33
N CYS A 20 39.22 19.16 -22.65
CA CYS A 20 39.65 20.50 -23.09
C CYS A 20 38.58 21.34 -23.80
N GLY A 21 38.27 22.58 -23.43
CA GLY A 21 38.88 23.51 -22.49
C GLY A 21 38.72 24.94 -23.00
N GLY A 22 38.59 25.91 -22.08
CA GLY A 22 39.17 27.24 -22.27
C GLY A 22 38.26 28.43 -22.55
N GLY A 23 38.25 29.36 -21.58
CA GLY A 23 38.25 30.82 -21.79
C GLY A 23 36.88 31.45 -22.05
N GLY A 24 36.38 32.42 -21.28
CA GLY A 24 37.06 33.49 -20.55
C GLY A 24 36.76 34.82 -21.26
N GLY A 25 35.90 35.67 -20.68
CA GLY A 25 35.55 36.95 -21.28
C GLY A 25 34.51 37.75 -20.50
N SER A 26 34.94 38.33 -19.37
CA SER A 26 34.26 39.42 -18.65
C SER A 26 34.06 40.63 -19.57
N GLN A 27 32.98 41.42 -19.38
CA GLN A 27 33.03 42.88 -19.15
C GLN A 27 31.63 43.53 -19.07
N THR A 28 31.32 43.99 -17.85
CA THR A 28 30.78 45.31 -17.46
C THR A 28 29.48 45.88 -18.06
N ILE A 29 28.43 45.79 -17.23
CA ILE A 29 27.68 46.88 -16.56
C ILE A 29 27.57 48.22 -17.32
N THR A 30 26.33 48.62 -17.60
CA THR A 30 25.93 50.04 -17.58
C THR A 30 24.47 50.14 -17.13
N GLU A 31 24.26 50.63 -15.90
CA GLU A 31 22.97 51.12 -15.40
C GLU A 31 22.81 52.59 -15.81
N PRO A 32 21.59 53.05 -16.13
CA PRO A 32 21.14 54.26 -15.44
C PRO A 32 19.63 54.23 -15.09
N GLN A 33 19.36 54.27 -13.78
CA GLN A 33 18.51 55.20 -13.00
C GLN A 33 17.20 55.83 -13.58
N PRO A 34 16.24 56.13 -12.69
CA PRO A 34 14.81 55.89 -12.87
C PRO A 34 14.01 57.14 -13.26
N VAL A 35 12.83 56.94 -13.86
CA VAL A 35 11.83 57.99 -14.09
C VAL A 35 10.48 57.53 -13.55
N THR A 36 10.01 58.24 -12.52
CA THR A 36 8.69 58.10 -11.87
C THR A 36 7.61 58.87 -12.63
N GLN A 37 6.47 58.23 -12.97
CA GLN A 37 5.13 58.85 -13.06
C GLN A 37 3.99 57.81 -13.27
N PRO A 38 2.70 58.17 -13.09
CA PRO A 38 1.85 57.86 -11.93
C PRO A 38 0.80 56.75 -12.17
N GLU A 39 0.30 56.19 -11.07
CA GLU A 39 -0.60 55.03 -11.01
C GLU A 39 -2.04 55.29 -11.50
N THR A 40 -2.52 54.41 -12.36
CA THR A 40 -3.95 54.06 -12.54
C THR A 40 -4.27 52.82 -11.72
N PRO A 41 -5.49 52.68 -11.16
CA PRO A 41 -5.81 51.61 -10.22
C PRO A 41 -5.87 50.27 -10.97
N SER A 42 -4.85 49.44 -10.78
CA SER A 42 -4.85 48.05 -11.20
C SER A 42 -5.86 47.27 -10.36
N VAL A 43 -6.78 46.59 -11.03
CA VAL A 43 -7.55 45.50 -10.43
C VAL A 43 -6.54 44.48 -9.96
N VAL A 44 -6.36 44.36 -8.65
CA VAL A 44 -5.57 43.30 -8.03
C VAL A 44 -6.35 42.02 -8.25
N ARG A 45 -5.98 41.26 -9.30
CA ARG A 45 -6.27 39.83 -9.34
C ARG A 45 -5.42 39.22 -8.23
N THR A 46 -6.07 38.72 -7.19
CA THR A 46 -5.43 37.75 -6.29
C THR A 46 -4.90 36.62 -7.17
N THR A 47 -3.59 36.41 -7.16
CA THR A 47 -2.95 35.28 -7.82
C THR A 47 -3.44 34.02 -7.14
N GLU A 48 -4.48 33.39 -7.71
CA GLU A 48 -4.78 31.99 -7.41
C GLU A 48 -3.53 31.16 -7.68
N SER A 49 -3.22 30.23 -6.78
CA SER A 49 -2.01 29.41 -6.90
C SER A 49 -2.10 28.59 -8.19
N LEU A 50 -1.11 28.71 -9.08
CA LEU A 50 -1.03 27.94 -10.32
C LEU A 50 -0.65 26.48 -10.01
N VAL A 51 -1.59 25.73 -9.45
CA VAL A 51 -1.44 24.29 -9.13
C VAL A 51 -2.22 23.48 -10.15
N LEU A 52 -1.67 22.33 -10.56
CA LEU A 52 -2.43 21.32 -11.30
C LEU A 52 -3.61 20.82 -10.44
N PRO A 53 -4.73 20.41 -11.06
CA PRO A 53 -5.77 19.72 -10.32
C PRO A 53 -5.24 18.36 -9.80
N GLU A 54 -5.72 17.93 -8.64
CA GLU A 54 -5.38 16.61 -8.06
C GLU A 54 -6.11 15.46 -8.79
N SER A 55 -7.22 15.75 -9.48
CA SER A 55 -7.97 14.78 -10.28
C SER A 55 -8.77 15.45 -11.41
N LEU A 56 -9.12 14.67 -12.43
CA LEU A 56 -10.05 15.00 -13.49
C LEU A 56 -11.22 14.01 -13.46
N GLU A 57 -12.44 14.51 -13.32
CA GLU A 57 -13.66 13.68 -13.35
C GLU A 57 -14.37 13.88 -14.69
N VAL A 58 -14.63 12.79 -15.43
CA VAL A 58 -15.46 12.84 -16.66
C VAL A 58 -16.94 13.03 -16.29
N VAL A 59 -17.36 12.42 -15.18
CA VAL A 59 -18.71 12.55 -14.61
C VAL A 59 -18.57 12.63 -13.10
N SER A 60 -18.88 13.80 -12.54
CA SER A 60 -18.84 14.03 -11.09
C SER A 60 -20.18 13.70 -10.43
N ALA A 61 -20.17 13.42 -9.13
CA ALA A 61 -21.39 13.44 -8.33
C ALA A 61 -21.94 14.87 -8.22
N THR A 62 -23.26 15.06 -8.37
CA THR A 62 -23.86 16.35 -8.02
C THR A 62 -23.67 16.63 -6.53
N GLY A 63 -23.03 17.75 -6.20
CA GLY A 63 -22.65 18.10 -4.83
C GLY A 63 -21.17 17.87 -4.49
N ALA A 64 -20.32 17.51 -5.45
CA ALA A 64 -18.86 17.36 -5.29
C ALA A 64 -18.10 18.69 -5.13
N SER A 65 -18.75 19.76 -4.65
CA SER A 65 -18.08 21.02 -4.30
C SER A 65 -18.48 21.47 -2.90
N ALA A 66 -17.47 21.51 -2.03
CA ALA A 66 -17.44 22.05 -0.68
C ALA A 66 -18.24 21.30 0.42
N ASN A 67 -17.49 20.71 1.36
CA ASN A 67 -17.81 20.67 2.79
C ASN A 67 -19.26 20.30 3.16
N SER A 68 -19.65 19.05 2.96
CA SER A 68 -20.92 18.52 3.49
C SER A 68 -20.79 18.13 4.98
N PHE A 69 -20.52 19.11 5.85
CA PHE A 69 -20.71 18.97 7.29
C PHE A 69 -22.18 19.22 7.64
N THR A 70 -22.98 18.16 7.78
CA THR A 70 -24.32 18.29 8.38
C THR A 70 -24.27 17.93 9.87
N ARG A 71 -24.22 18.98 10.70
CA ARG A 71 -24.27 18.96 12.17
C ARG A 71 -25.42 18.09 12.72
N MET A 72 -25.10 17.02 13.45
CA MET A 72 -25.98 16.49 14.49
C MET A 72 -25.67 17.18 15.83
N ALA A 73 -26.39 18.27 16.13
CA ALA A 73 -26.29 18.95 17.42
C ALA A 73 -27.00 18.15 18.53
N LYS A 74 -26.24 17.44 19.38
CA LYS A 74 -26.75 16.89 20.65
C LYS A 74 -26.60 17.93 21.75
N LYS A 75 -27.71 18.52 22.19
CA LYS A 75 -27.77 19.48 23.31
C LYS A 75 -27.51 18.77 24.64
N GLY A 76 -26.42 19.12 25.32
CA GLY A 76 -26.18 18.81 26.72
C GLY A 76 -25.07 19.70 27.29
N LEU A 77 -25.45 20.70 28.10
CA LEU A 77 -24.53 21.60 28.79
C LEU A 77 -23.68 20.83 29.82
N MET A 78 -22.40 20.61 29.53
CA MET A 78 -21.33 20.39 30.51
C MET A 78 -20.04 21.02 29.97
N PHE A 79 -19.14 21.44 30.87
CA PHE A 79 -17.88 22.12 30.57
C PHE A 79 -17.14 21.45 29.39
N SER A 80 -17.12 22.13 28.24
CA SER A 80 -16.51 21.62 27.01
C SER A 80 -14.99 21.61 27.17
N MET A 81 -14.44 20.42 27.31
CA MET A 81 -13.20 20.11 26.59
C MET A 81 -13.53 20.22 25.09
N ALA A 82 -12.59 20.73 24.30
CA ALA A 82 -12.76 20.77 22.85
C ALA A 82 -13.03 19.34 22.34
N GLY A 83 -14.03 19.17 21.46
CA GLY A 83 -14.28 17.89 20.79
C GLY A 83 -13.22 17.61 19.73
N PHE A 84 -13.01 16.34 19.36
CA PHE A 84 -12.08 16.00 18.27
C PHE A 84 -12.48 16.67 16.94
N ASP A 85 -13.77 16.94 16.73
CA ASP A 85 -14.34 17.56 15.54
C ASP A 85 -14.42 19.10 15.61
N ASP A 86 -13.89 19.71 16.68
CA ASP A 86 -13.86 21.17 16.78
C ASP A 86 -13.00 21.80 15.69
N ALA A 87 -13.39 22.98 15.23
CA ALA A 87 -12.71 23.68 14.16
C ALA A 87 -11.24 23.97 14.53
N GLY A 88 -10.32 23.54 13.66
CA GLY A 88 -8.89 23.76 13.81
C GLY A 88 -8.11 22.56 14.37
N THR A 89 -8.79 21.48 14.75
CA THR A 89 -8.14 20.18 15.02
C THR A 89 -7.58 19.56 13.74
N ASP A 90 -6.62 18.64 13.87
CA ASP A 90 -6.12 17.90 12.71
C ASP A 90 -7.25 17.10 12.04
N TYR A 91 -8.17 16.53 12.84
CA TYR A 91 -9.34 15.81 12.34
C TYR A 91 -10.25 16.70 11.48
N SER A 92 -10.59 17.91 11.94
CA SER A 92 -11.47 18.82 11.19
C SER A 92 -10.79 19.40 9.96
N ASN A 93 -9.46 19.57 9.99
CA ASN A 93 -8.66 20.06 8.87
C ASN A 93 -8.28 18.97 7.86
N SER A 94 -8.35 17.69 8.24
CA SER A 94 -8.02 16.57 7.35
C SER A 94 -8.97 16.55 6.16
N ARG A 95 -8.42 16.64 4.95
CA ARG A 95 -9.18 16.57 3.70
C ARG A 95 -9.48 15.12 3.35
N GLN A 96 -10.58 14.91 2.64
CA GLN A 96 -10.93 13.61 2.07
C GLN A 96 -10.82 13.76 0.55
N HIS A 97 -10.09 12.84 -0.06
CA HIS A 97 -10.13 12.64 -1.49
C HIS A 97 -11.36 11.76 -1.79
N VAL A 98 -12.22 12.22 -2.69
CA VAL A 98 -13.40 11.47 -3.12
C VAL A 98 -13.38 11.46 -4.63
N HIS A 99 -13.41 10.26 -5.21
CA HIS A 99 -13.43 10.08 -6.65
C HIS A 99 -14.57 9.15 -7.04
N THR A 100 -15.06 9.28 -8.26
CA THR A 100 -16.12 8.42 -8.78
C THR A 100 -15.55 7.38 -9.71
N TRP A 101 -15.93 6.12 -9.54
CA TRP A 101 -15.59 5.03 -10.44
C TRP A 101 -16.79 4.64 -11.29
N VAL A 102 -16.58 4.54 -12.60
CA VAL A 102 -17.41 3.81 -13.56
C VAL A 102 -16.49 3.23 -14.64
N GLU A 103 -16.82 2.09 -15.24
CA GLU A 103 -15.98 1.41 -16.25
C GLU A 103 -15.53 2.35 -17.40
N ALA A 104 -16.39 3.30 -17.79
CA ALA A 104 -16.06 4.31 -18.80
C ALA A 104 -14.94 5.30 -18.40
N LEU A 105 -14.53 5.32 -17.13
CA LEU A 105 -13.45 6.16 -16.61
C LEU A 105 -12.10 5.45 -16.61
N GLU A 106 -12.04 4.13 -16.80
CA GLU A 106 -10.78 3.36 -16.84
C GLU A 106 -9.71 4.02 -17.73
N PRO A 107 -10.03 4.54 -18.95
CA PRO A 107 -9.03 5.20 -19.78
C PRO A 107 -8.45 6.51 -19.20
N VAL A 108 -9.09 7.08 -18.18
CA VAL A 108 -8.72 8.34 -17.51
C VAL A 108 -8.20 8.09 -16.08
N GLU A 109 -8.31 6.88 -15.53
CA GLU A 109 -7.83 6.58 -14.17
C GLU A 109 -6.32 6.80 -14.03
N MET A 110 -5.53 6.35 -15.01
CA MET A 110 -4.08 6.59 -15.06
C MET A 110 -3.74 8.09 -15.02
N VAL A 111 -4.60 8.94 -15.59
CA VAL A 111 -4.42 10.40 -15.50
C VAL A 111 -4.55 10.88 -14.07
N ASN A 112 -5.52 10.37 -13.32
CA ASN A 112 -5.70 10.74 -11.91
C ASN A 112 -4.51 10.29 -11.05
N SER A 113 -3.96 9.11 -11.32
CA SER A 113 -2.71 8.64 -10.68
C SER A 113 -1.53 9.57 -10.98
N ILE A 114 -1.36 9.96 -12.25
CA ILE A 114 -0.28 10.86 -12.65
C ILE A 114 -0.46 12.28 -12.05
N LEU A 115 -1.69 12.79 -11.97
CA LEU A 115 -2.00 14.07 -11.36
C LEU A 115 -1.82 14.05 -9.84
N CYS A 116 -2.20 12.96 -9.17
CA CYS A 116 -1.89 12.70 -7.77
C CYS A 116 -0.38 12.80 -7.55
N PHE A 117 0.40 12.07 -8.35
CA PHE A 117 1.86 12.08 -8.26
C PHE A 117 2.44 13.49 -8.50
N ALA A 118 1.98 14.19 -9.54
CA ALA A 118 2.43 15.55 -9.83
C ALA A 118 2.10 16.53 -8.68
N GLY A 119 0.93 16.37 -8.04
CA GLY A 119 0.54 17.15 -6.86
C GLY A 119 1.44 16.89 -5.65
N LYS A 120 1.95 15.66 -5.50
CA LYS A 120 2.90 15.26 -4.46
C LYS A 120 4.32 15.80 -4.68
N LEU A 121 4.65 16.31 -5.87
CA LEU A 121 5.94 16.94 -6.12
C LEU A 121 6.09 18.32 -5.47
N LYS A 122 4.99 18.99 -5.10
CA LYS A 122 4.97 20.34 -4.49
C LYS A 122 5.75 21.42 -5.26
N ALA A 123 5.71 21.35 -6.60
CA ALA A 123 6.42 22.27 -7.50
C ALA A 123 6.17 23.78 -7.23
N THR A 124 4.98 24.14 -6.73
CA THR A 124 4.64 25.54 -6.42
C THR A 124 5.42 26.13 -5.25
N GLU A 125 5.98 25.30 -4.37
CA GLU A 125 6.77 25.74 -3.21
C GLU A 125 8.22 26.05 -3.61
N PHE A 126 8.67 25.57 -4.77
CA PHE A 126 10.05 25.65 -5.25
C PHE A 126 10.20 26.46 -6.54
N VAL A 127 9.23 27.32 -6.87
CA VAL A 127 9.26 28.14 -8.09
C VAL A 127 10.49 29.04 -8.11
N ASN A 128 11.30 28.90 -9.15
CA ASN A 128 12.58 29.58 -9.35
C ASN A 128 13.63 29.32 -8.25
N ALA A 129 13.46 28.25 -7.45
CA ALA A 129 14.45 27.82 -6.45
C ALA A 129 15.57 26.94 -7.05
N GLY A 130 15.37 26.46 -8.29
CA GLY A 130 16.24 25.51 -8.99
C GLY A 130 15.83 24.05 -8.76
N PRO A 131 16.54 23.10 -9.39
CA PRO A 131 16.16 21.69 -9.34
C PRO A 131 16.25 21.09 -7.94
N TYR A 132 15.27 20.27 -7.56
CA TYR A 132 15.20 19.57 -6.28
C TYR A 132 14.78 18.10 -6.44
N LEU A 133 15.01 17.30 -5.40
CA LEU A 133 14.63 15.88 -5.36
C LEU A 133 13.33 15.71 -4.57
N ALA A 134 12.38 14.95 -5.13
CA ALA A 134 11.14 14.53 -4.49
C ALA A 134 11.07 12.99 -4.43
N LEU A 135 10.67 12.47 -3.28
CA LEU A 135 10.39 11.05 -3.05
C LEU A 135 8.88 10.88 -2.85
N VAL A 136 8.20 10.18 -3.75
CA VAL A 136 6.75 9.94 -3.62
C VAL A 136 6.53 8.46 -3.40
N ASP A 137 5.83 8.10 -2.33
CA ASP A 137 5.45 6.72 -2.04
C ASP A 137 4.49 6.25 -3.14
N GLU A 138 4.89 5.23 -3.90
CA GLU A 138 4.19 4.68 -5.06
C GLU A 138 2.75 4.30 -4.71
N SER A 139 2.57 3.73 -3.51
CA SER A 139 1.27 3.26 -3.01
C SER A 139 0.24 4.36 -2.81
N GLN A 140 0.68 5.62 -2.84
CA GLN A 140 -0.17 6.78 -2.63
C GLN A 140 -0.93 7.19 -3.88
N CYS A 141 -0.40 6.85 -5.06
CA CYS A 141 -0.93 7.33 -6.34
C CYS A 141 -1.05 6.24 -7.42
N PHE A 142 -0.34 5.12 -7.32
CA PHE A 142 -0.23 4.10 -8.39
C PHE A 142 -0.53 2.67 -7.94
N ASP A 143 -0.95 2.42 -6.69
CA ASP A 143 -1.32 1.07 -6.27
C ASP A 143 -2.49 0.55 -7.12
N GLU A 144 -2.30 -0.61 -7.74
CA GLU A 144 -3.41 -1.42 -8.24
C GLU A 144 -4.25 -1.84 -7.03
N GLU A 145 -5.43 -1.25 -6.91
CA GLU A 145 -6.41 -1.59 -5.89
C GLU A 145 -6.80 -3.07 -6.00
N GLY A 146 -6.19 -3.92 -5.16
CA GLY A 146 -6.69 -5.28 -4.96
C GLY A 146 -5.70 -6.45 -5.04
N GLU A 147 -4.39 -6.24 -5.12
CA GLU A 147 -3.48 -7.39 -4.96
C GLU A 147 -3.48 -7.91 -3.51
N GLU A 148 -3.92 -9.15 -3.38
CA GLU A 148 -4.07 -9.89 -2.12
C GLU A 148 -2.75 -9.98 -1.35
N THR A 149 -2.84 -10.08 -0.02
CA THR A 149 -1.92 -10.93 0.75
C THR A 149 -2.01 -12.35 0.18
N GLN A 150 -1.22 -12.67 -0.83
CA GLN A 150 -1.20 -14.02 -1.37
C GLN A 150 -0.87 -15.01 -0.24
N LEU A 151 -1.76 -15.96 -0.02
CA LEU A 151 -1.47 -17.11 0.81
C LEU A 151 -0.31 -17.86 0.15
N GLY A 152 0.85 -17.86 0.81
CA GLY A 152 1.86 -18.85 0.50
C GLY A 152 1.29 -20.25 0.77
N ASP A 153 1.72 -21.24 0.00
CA ASP A 153 1.30 -22.66 -0.04
C ASP A 153 1.19 -23.39 1.34
N ASN A 154 1.55 -22.73 2.44
CA ASN A 154 1.63 -23.27 3.80
C ASN A 154 0.82 -22.49 4.86
N GLY A 155 -0.20 -21.71 4.47
CA GLY A 155 -1.05 -20.98 5.44
C GLY A 155 -0.30 -19.85 6.18
N GLN A 156 0.75 -19.33 5.55
CA GLN A 156 1.45 -18.14 6.02
C GLN A 156 0.78 -16.88 5.47
N VAL A 157 0.64 -15.86 6.33
CA VAL A 157 0.47 -14.49 5.88
C VAL A 157 1.79 -14.13 5.19
N GLN A 158 1.82 -14.12 3.85
CA GLN A 158 2.76 -13.20 3.20
C GLN A 158 2.31 -11.83 3.69
N SER A 159 3.10 -11.24 4.59
CA SER A 159 2.94 -9.83 4.88
C SER A 159 2.91 -9.15 3.52
N LYS A 160 1.92 -8.27 3.27
CA LYS A 160 2.05 -7.26 2.21
C LYS A 160 3.51 -6.81 2.28
N ASP A 161 4.20 -6.74 1.15
CA ASP A 161 5.46 -6.04 1.14
C ASP A 161 5.13 -4.60 1.52
N THR A 162 5.16 -4.35 2.82
CA THR A 162 4.87 -3.08 3.50
C THR A 162 6.10 -2.20 3.41
N SER A 163 7.15 -2.65 2.70
CA SER A 163 8.20 -1.76 2.28
C SER A 163 7.59 -0.73 1.33
N LYS A 164 7.54 0.51 1.83
CA LYS A 164 7.17 1.67 1.03
C LYS A 164 8.14 1.76 -0.13
N ARG A 165 7.64 1.66 -1.35
CA ARG A 165 8.41 1.89 -2.57
C ARG A 165 8.30 3.35 -2.91
N PHE A 166 9.43 4.04 -3.06
CA PHE A 166 9.46 5.45 -3.41
C PHE A 166 9.86 5.64 -4.87
N ILE A 167 9.08 6.45 -5.58
CA ILE A 167 9.42 6.95 -6.90
C ILE A 167 10.31 8.19 -6.74
N ASN A 168 11.47 8.14 -7.36
CA ASN A 168 12.47 9.21 -7.34
C ASN A 168 12.23 10.19 -8.50
N ALA A 169 11.92 11.46 -8.18
CA ALA A 169 11.73 12.52 -9.17
C ALA A 169 12.67 13.71 -8.92
N VAL A 170 13.46 14.09 -9.92
CA VAL A 170 14.10 15.41 -9.96
C VAL A 170 13.13 16.38 -10.61
N VAL A 171 12.89 17.53 -9.98
CA VAL A 171 11.87 18.50 -10.42
C VAL A 171 12.48 19.89 -10.52
N ASP A 172 12.14 20.63 -11.57
CA ASP A 172 12.46 22.05 -11.72
C ASP A 172 11.19 22.83 -12.08
N ALA A 173 10.94 23.92 -11.35
CA ALA A 173 9.74 24.73 -11.48
C ALA A 173 10.14 26.18 -11.78
N THR A 174 9.72 26.71 -12.93
CA THR A 174 10.12 28.05 -13.38
C THR A 174 8.93 28.91 -13.76
N ARG A 175 9.03 30.20 -13.43
CA ARG A 175 8.02 31.20 -13.79
C ARG A 175 8.67 32.54 -14.06
N SER A 176 8.51 33.05 -15.28
CA SER A 176 9.16 34.28 -15.75
C SER A 176 8.51 35.57 -15.22
N GLY A 177 7.27 35.49 -14.71
CA GLY A 177 6.58 36.61 -14.06
C GLY A 177 5.16 36.25 -13.58
N ASP A 178 4.51 37.16 -12.85
CA ASP A 178 3.22 36.91 -12.17
C ASP A 178 2.03 36.71 -13.11
N THR A 179 2.18 37.01 -14.40
CA THR A 179 1.16 36.79 -15.44
C THR A 179 1.55 35.69 -16.42
N GLU A 180 2.77 35.16 -16.29
CA GLU A 180 3.29 34.13 -17.17
C GLU A 180 2.96 32.73 -16.63
N PRO A 181 2.90 31.72 -17.51
CA PRO A 181 2.63 30.35 -17.12
C PRO A 181 3.69 29.83 -16.14
N LEU A 182 3.28 28.97 -15.20
CA LEU A 182 4.20 28.14 -14.43
C LEU A 182 4.59 26.94 -15.30
N ILE A 183 5.89 26.69 -15.43
CA ILE A 183 6.44 25.53 -16.12
C ILE A 183 7.02 24.59 -15.07
N VAL A 184 6.57 23.34 -15.06
CA VAL A 184 7.11 22.28 -14.20
C VAL A 184 7.69 21.19 -15.07
N GLU A 185 8.96 20.88 -14.86
CA GLU A 185 9.68 19.82 -15.58
C GLU A 185 10.13 18.77 -14.55
N ALA A 186 9.89 17.50 -14.84
CA ALA A 186 10.27 16.41 -13.96
C ALA A 186 10.94 15.26 -14.70
N TRP A 187 11.98 14.71 -14.09
CA TRP A 187 12.71 13.53 -14.52
C TRP A 187 12.53 12.43 -13.49
N ILE A 188 11.84 11.37 -13.88
CA ILE A 188 11.53 10.24 -13.01
C ILE A 188 12.33 9.03 -13.45
N LYS A 189 13.00 8.40 -12.49
CA LYS A 189 13.79 7.18 -12.72
C LYS A 189 13.08 5.96 -12.18
N ASP A 190 13.39 4.84 -12.81
CA ASP A 190 13.14 3.50 -12.29
C ASP A 190 11.70 3.30 -11.81
N VAL A 191 10.75 3.82 -12.59
CA VAL A 191 9.31 3.65 -12.32
C VAL A 191 8.98 2.17 -12.51
N ALA A 192 8.13 1.63 -11.64
CA ALA A 192 7.66 0.25 -11.78
C ALA A 192 7.00 0.06 -13.15
N GLY A 193 7.53 -0.88 -13.92
CA GLY A 193 7.18 -1.10 -15.32
C GLY A 193 8.40 -1.56 -16.10
N GLU A 194 8.23 -2.58 -16.94
CA GLU A 194 9.32 -3.13 -17.75
C GLU A 194 9.34 -2.46 -19.11
N GLY A 195 10.29 -1.54 -19.31
CA GLY A 195 10.69 -1.11 -20.64
C GLY A 195 11.42 -2.23 -21.38
N PRO A 196 11.68 -2.06 -22.70
CA PRO A 196 12.35 -3.04 -23.55
C PRO A 196 13.65 -3.65 -22.95
N ASP A 197 14.42 -2.86 -22.19
CA ASP A 197 15.74 -3.22 -21.67
C ASP A 197 15.87 -3.14 -20.12
N GLY A 198 14.78 -2.90 -19.37
CA GLY A 198 14.84 -2.72 -17.91
C GLY A 198 13.79 -1.75 -17.34
N PRO A 199 13.98 -1.22 -16.12
CA PRO A 199 13.02 -0.31 -15.48
C PRO A 199 12.85 0.99 -16.29
N MET A 200 11.62 1.46 -16.42
CA MET A 200 11.29 2.61 -17.27
C MET A 200 11.60 3.95 -16.61
N SER A 201 11.88 4.97 -17.42
CA SER A 201 12.03 6.36 -16.98
C SER A 201 11.00 7.26 -17.67
N ILE A 202 10.57 8.32 -16.98
CA ILE A 202 9.56 9.25 -17.50
C ILE A 202 10.12 10.67 -17.48
N LYS A 203 9.94 11.40 -18.58
CA LYS A 203 10.10 12.86 -18.64
C LYS A 203 8.74 13.50 -18.71
N MET A 204 8.52 14.52 -17.89
CA MET A 204 7.22 15.18 -17.78
C MET A 204 7.37 16.68 -17.87
N ARG A 205 6.42 17.32 -18.53
CA ARG A 205 6.35 18.77 -18.62
C ARG A 205 4.91 19.25 -18.46
N ALA A 206 4.69 20.08 -17.44
CA ALA A 206 3.44 20.80 -17.23
C ALA A 206 3.61 22.27 -17.58
N VAL A 207 2.64 22.85 -18.27
CA VAL A 207 2.51 24.30 -18.49
C VAL A 207 1.16 24.73 -17.94
N ILE A 208 1.17 25.51 -16.87
CA ILE A 208 -0.02 25.89 -16.10
C ILE A 208 -0.25 27.39 -16.29
N THR A 209 -1.34 27.75 -16.96
CA THR A 209 -1.71 29.16 -17.22
C THR A 209 -2.76 29.68 -16.24
N GLU A 210 -3.56 28.79 -15.67
CA GLU A 210 -4.58 29.09 -14.66
C GLU A 210 -4.68 27.89 -13.70
N GLY A 211 -4.67 28.15 -12.39
CA GLY A 211 -4.89 27.09 -11.40
C GLY A 211 -6.36 26.69 -11.35
N ALA A 212 -6.65 25.54 -10.74
CA ALA A 212 -8.03 25.13 -10.45
C ALA A 212 -8.73 26.16 -9.53
N SER A 213 -9.98 26.50 -9.85
CA SER A 213 -10.83 27.44 -9.10
C SER A 213 -12.27 26.93 -8.97
N GLU A 214 -13.10 27.56 -8.13
CA GLU A 214 -14.53 27.19 -8.01
C GLU A 214 -15.30 27.33 -9.33
N THR A 215 -14.87 28.24 -10.21
CA THR A 215 -15.52 28.49 -11.51
C THR A 215 -14.89 27.71 -12.67
N ASN A 216 -13.68 27.22 -12.48
CA ASN A 216 -12.95 26.41 -13.43
C ASN A 216 -12.15 25.32 -12.66
N PRO A 217 -12.81 24.21 -12.29
CA PRO A 217 -12.21 23.20 -11.41
C PRO A 217 -11.02 22.48 -12.03
N TYR A 218 -10.85 22.51 -13.35
CA TYR A 218 -9.68 21.93 -14.02
C TYR A 218 -8.52 22.92 -14.19
N GLY A 219 -8.76 24.22 -13.97
CA GLY A 219 -7.80 25.27 -14.33
C GLY A 219 -7.55 25.29 -15.84
N GLN A 220 -6.36 25.76 -16.22
CA GLN A 220 -5.89 25.70 -17.60
C GLN A 220 -4.44 25.23 -17.62
N PHE A 221 -4.23 24.07 -18.24
CA PHE A 221 -2.91 23.49 -18.36
C PHE A 221 -2.77 22.59 -19.58
N SER A 222 -1.53 22.40 -19.99
CA SER A 222 -1.11 21.29 -20.84
C SER A 222 -0.08 20.47 -20.09
N PHE A 223 -0.25 19.16 -20.11
CA PHE A 223 0.63 18.23 -19.43
C PHE A 223 1.05 17.13 -20.39
N THR A 224 2.34 17.03 -20.68
CA THR A 224 2.89 16.10 -21.66
C THR A 224 3.95 15.24 -20.98
N TRP A 225 3.95 13.95 -21.28
CA TRP A 225 4.98 13.02 -20.80
C TRP A 225 5.51 12.12 -21.91
N GLN A 226 6.71 11.61 -21.67
CA GLN A 226 7.39 10.67 -22.55
C GLN A 226 8.04 9.56 -21.73
N MET A 227 7.83 8.33 -22.17
CA MET A 227 8.40 7.10 -21.61
C MET A 227 9.66 6.75 -22.39
N VAL A 228 10.77 6.57 -21.67
CA VAL A 228 12.09 6.28 -22.25
C VAL A 228 12.76 5.16 -21.45
N ASP A 229 13.62 4.38 -22.10
CA ASP A 229 14.35 3.28 -21.43
C ASP A 229 15.20 3.78 -20.27
N ASN A 230 15.83 4.95 -20.44
CA ASN A 230 16.53 5.63 -19.36
C ASN A 230 16.68 7.13 -19.68
N LEU A 231 16.90 7.93 -18.65
CA LEU A 231 17.04 9.39 -18.79
C LEU A 231 18.29 9.85 -19.58
N THR A 232 19.23 8.94 -19.88
CA THR A 232 20.48 9.26 -20.60
C THR A 232 20.42 8.97 -22.11
N ASN A 233 19.51 8.10 -22.55
CA ASN A 233 19.30 7.73 -23.95
C ASN A 233 17.89 8.12 -24.40
N THR A 234 17.76 9.34 -24.94
CA THR A 234 16.47 9.91 -25.38
C THR A 234 15.96 9.38 -26.73
N GLN A 235 16.68 8.46 -27.39
CA GLN A 235 16.33 7.97 -28.74
C GLN A 235 15.43 6.73 -28.73
N ALA A 236 15.28 6.05 -27.60
CA ALA A 236 14.38 4.90 -27.45
C ALA A 236 13.10 5.33 -26.72
N ASN A 237 12.25 6.07 -27.43
CA ASN A 237 10.89 6.37 -26.98
C ASN A 237 10.00 5.18 -27.30
N PHE A 238 9.34 4.63 -26.29
CA PHE A 238 8.34 3.57 -26.46
C PHE A 238 6.94 4.00 -26.02
N GLY A 239 6.75 5.27 -25.62
CA GLY A 239 5.42 5.79 -25.30
C GLY A 239 5.39 7.28 -24.97
N SER A 240 4.24 7.90 -25.20
CA SER A 240 4.01 9.31 -24.87
C SER A 240 2.54 9.56 -24.61
N GLY A 241 2.26 10.57 -23.80
CA GLY A 241 0.89 11.04 -23.65
C GLY A 241 0.79 12.53 -23.36
N GLU A 242 -0.43 13.02 -23.48
CA GLU A 242 -0.78 14.42 -23.32
C GLU A 242 -2.20 14.60 -22.77
N ILE A 243 -2.33 15.52 -21.82
CA ILE A 243 -3.60 16.05 -21.32
C ILE A 243 -3.63 17.55 -21.63
N GLN A 244 -4.74 18.02 -22.18
CA GLN A 244 -4.98 19.45 -22.42
C GLN A 244 -6.38 19.84 -21.95
N THR A 245 -6.48 20.92 -21.17
CA THR A 245 -7.78 21.51 -20.81
C THR A 245 -8.45 22.16 -22.02
N VAL A 246 -9.75 21.95 -22.19
CA VAL A 246 -10.58 22.55 -23.25
C VAL A 246 -11.29 23.78 -22.70
N ASN A 247 -10.99 24.96 -23.27
CA ASN A 247 -11.63 26.24 -22.91
C ASN A 247 -12.09 27.05 -24.14
N THR A 248 -12.19 26.40 -25.31
CA THR A 248 -12.49 27.05 -26.59
C THR A 248 -13.94 27.50 -26.74
N LEU A 249 -14.80 27.18 -25.77
CA LEU A 249 -16.23 27.49 -25.75
C LEU A 249 -16.62 28.21 -24.46
N GLU A 250 -17.21 29.39 -24.61
CA GLU A 250 -17.72 30.18 -23.48
C GLU A 250 -18.80 29.40 -22.71
N GLY A 251 -18.63 29.27 -21.40
CA GLY A 251 -19.54 28.53 -20.51
C GLY A 251 -19.31 27.02 -20.43
N PHE A 252 -18.31 26.50 -21.14
CA PHE A 252 -17.93 25.08 -21.09
C PHE A 252 -16.50 24.91 -20.57
N ILE A 253 -16.27 23.78 -19.92
CA ILE A 253 -14.97 23.28 -19.48
C ILE A 253 -14.80 21.84 -19.97
N GLY A 254 -13.57 21.34 -19.94
CA GLY A 254 -13.30 19.98 -20.36
C GLY A 254 -11.81 19.69 -20.48
N PHE A 255 -11.50 18.53 -21.02
CA PHE A 255 -10.12 18.13 -21.35
C PHE A 255 -10.11 17.10 -22.47
N THR A 256 -8.96 16.98 -23.12
CA THR A 256 -8.62 15.87 -24.01
C THR A 256 -7.43 15.11 -23.47
N LEU A 257 -7.44 13.78 -23.68
CA LEU A 257 -6.35 12.87 -23.34
C LEU A 257 -5.97 12.08 -24.59
N TYR A 258 -4.68 11.97 -24.84
CA TYR A 258 -4.11 10.98 -25.74
C TYR A 258 -2.92 10.31 -25.06
N GLU A 259 -2.87 9.00 -25.07
CA GLU A 259 -1.71 8.23 -24.69
C GLU A 259 -1.50 7.11 -25.70
N ALA A 260 -0.24 6.91 -26.10
CA ALA A 260 0.12 5.74 -26.88
C ALA A 260 1.47 5.22 -26.41
N ASN A 261 1.54 3.91 -26.19
CA ASN A 261 2.77 3.21 -25.87
C ASN A 261 2.84 1.87 -26.61
N GLY A 262 4.06 1.41 -26.88
CA GLY A 262 4.26 0.15 -27.57
C GLY A 262 5.73 -0.24 -27.66
N VAL A 263 5.96 -1.54 -27.69
CA VAL A 263 7.28 -2.14 -27.82
C VAL A 263 7.24 -3.10 -28.99
N GLU A 264 8.18 -2.98 -29.91
CA GLU A 264 8.36 -3.90 -31.03
C GLU A 264 9.75 -4.53 -30.96
N SER A 265 9.80 -5.85 -30.91
CA SER A 265 11.01 -6.67 -30.96
C SER A 265 10.84 -7.79 -32.00
N GLU A 266 11.90 -8.52 -32.32
CA GLU A 266 11.83 -9.64 -33.29
C GLU A 266 10.87 -10.76 -32.85
N THR A 267 10.55 -10.86 -31.55
CA THR A 267 9.75 -11.96 -30.97
C THR A 267 8.46 -11.52 -30.29
N PHE A 268 8.27 -10.22 -30.06
CA PHE A 268 7.15 -9.68 -29.30
C PHE A 268 6.79 -8.27 -29.80
N SER A 269 5.51 -8.04 -30.06
CA SER A 269 4.96 -6.73 -30.44
C SER A 269 3.79 -6.40 -29.53
N TYR A 270 3.83 -5.26 -28.85
CA TYR A 270 2.76 -4.74 -28.00
C TYR A 270 2.49 -3.29 -28.38
N SER A 271 1.23 -2.90 -28.49
CA SER A 271 0.82 -1.50 -28.57
C SER A 271 -0.49 -1.29 -27.80
N ARG A 272 -0.59 -0.15 -27.15
CA ARG A 272 -1.81 0.33 -26.51
C ARG A 272 -1.98 1.81 -26.79
N GLU A 273 -3.20 2.19 -27.09
CA GLU A 273 -3.61 3.58 -27.30
C GLU A 273 -4.82 3.87 -26.42
N GLN A 274 -4.83 5.03 -25.77
CA GLN A 274 -5.93 5.52 -24.94
C GLN A 274 -6.28 6.94 -25.36
N GLN A 275 -7.59 7.23 -25.39
CA GLN A 275 -8.10 8.52 -25.83
C GLN A 275 -9.29 8.94 -24.96
N ALA A 276 -9.37 10.24 -24.67
CA ALA A 276 -10.58 10.84 -24.13
C ALA A 276 -10.81 12.25 -24.69
N SER A 277 -12.09 12.60 -24.82
CA SER A 277 -12.54 13.97 -25.02
C SER A 277 -13.77 14.21 -24.16
N VAL A 278 -13.69 15.22 -23.30
CA VAL A 278 -14.72 15.55 -22.32
C VAL A 278 -15.08 17.01 -22.47
N VAL A 279 -16.37 17.31 -22.63
CA VAL A 279 -16.87 18.69 -22.66
C VAL A 279 -18.17 18.78 -21.86
N MET A 280 -18.20 19.69 -20.90
CA MET A 280 -19.33 19.88 -20.00
C MET A 280 -19.53 21.36 -19.67
N ARG A 281 -20.70 21.71 -19.15
CA ARG A 281 -20.92 23.07 -18.65
C ARG A 281 -20.01 23.34 -17.45
N ASN A 282 -19.61 24.60 -17.29
CA ASN A 282 -18.79 25.04 -16.16
C ASN A 282 -19.45 24.87 -14.78
N ASP A 283 -20.78 24.71 -14.73
CA ASP A 283 -21.55 24.39 -13.52
C ASP A 283 -21.77 22.89 -13.31
N LEU A 284 -21.17 22.03 -14.15
CA LEU A 284 -21.24 20.56 -14.10
C LEU A 284 -22.66 19.98 -14.23
N SER A 285 -23.62 20.80 -14.68
CA SER A 285 -25.03 20.42 -14.73
C SER A 285 -25.39 19.50 -15.89
N ASP A 286 -24.62 19.54 -16.98
CA ASP A 286 -24.67 18.57 -18.08
C ASP A 286 -23.34 18.49 -18.84
N GLY A 287 -23.16 17.42 -19.60
CA GLY A 287 -21.97 17.21 -20.40
C GLY A 287 -22.02 15.95 -21.25
N VAL A 288 -21.04 15.83 -22.15
CA VAL A 288 -20.82 14.68 -23.01
C VAL A 288 -19.34 14.30 -23.01
N ALA A 289 -19.08 13.00 -23.11
CA ALA A 289 -17.71 12.50 -23.17
C ALA A 289 -17.60 11.29 -24.10
N LEU A 290 -16.41 11.15 -24.67
CA LEU A 290 -15.94 9.94 -25.32
C LEU A 290 -14.66 9.50 -24.63
N THR A 291 -14.57 8.25 -24.25
CA THR A 291 -13.37 7.64 -23.66
C THR A 291 -13.15 6.27 -24.28
N GLY A 292 -11.91 5.81 -24.37
CA GLY A 292 -11.66 4.47 -24.88
C GLY A 292 -10.19 4.12 -24.94
N PHE A 293 -9.95 2.84 -25.17
CA PHE A 293 -8.62 2.31 -25.44
C PHE A 293 -8.66 1.23 -26.51
N TYR A 294 -7.52 0.99 -27.13
CA TYR A 294 -7.28 -0.10 -28.05
C TYR A 294 -5.92 -0.73 -27.72
N GLU A 295 -5.87 -2.05 -27.70
CA GLU A 295 -4.66 -2.81 -27.42
C GLU A 295 -4.45 -3.90 -28.48
N GLN A 296 -3.18 -4.06 -28.87
CA GLN A 296 -2.74 -5.13 -29.74
C GLN A 296 -1.47 -5.79 -29.19
N ASN A 297 -1.50 -7.12 -29.07
CA ASN A 297 -0.36 -7.97 -28.73
C ASN A 297 -0.48 -9.33 -29.47
N PRO A 298 0.52 -10.24 -29.41
CA PRO A 298 0.49 -11.47 -30.20
C PRO A 298 -0.63 -12.44 -29.82
N PHE A 299 -1.28 -12.22 -28.67
CA PHE A 299 -2.31 -13.09 -28.10
C PHE A 299 -3.70 -12.43 -28.06
N TYR A 300 -3.77 -11.10 -28.18
CA TYR A 300 -5.00 -10.33 -28.04
C TYR A 300 -4.99 -9.09 -28.93
N GLU A 301 -6.11 -8.83 -29.60
CA GLU A 301 -6.39 -7.59 -30.31
C GLU A 301 -7.82 -7.17 -29.98
N GLY A 302 -7.98 -5.99 -29.40
CA GLY A 302 -9.29 -5.52 -28.96
C GLY A 302 -9.21 -4.20 -28.22
N GLY A 303 -10.37 -3.62 -27.94
CA GLY A 303 -10.50 -2.36 -27.24
C GLY A 303 -11.90 -2.17 -26.70
N ALA A 304 -12.08 -1.12 -25.91
CA ALA A 304 -13.38 -0.67 -25.45
C ALA A 304 -13.50 0.84 -25.67
N SER A 305 -14.65 1.26 -26.16
CA SER A 305 -14.98 2.66 -26.37
C SER A 305 -16.31 2.96 -25.71
N TYR A 306 -16.38 4.12 -25.07
CA TYR A 306 -17.52 4.57 -24.31
C TYR A 306 -18.01 5.92 -24.80
N GLY A 307 -19.33 6.09 -24.77
CA GLY A 307 -20.00 7.37 -25.02
C GLY A 307 -20.89 7.73 -23.86
N LEU A 308 -20.74 8.94 -23.33
CA LEU A 308 -21.42 9.40 -22.14
C LEU A 308 -22.24 10.66 -22.44
N SER A 309 -23.41 10.73 -21.83
CA SER A 309 -24.24 11.92 -21.73
C SER A 309 -24.76 12.00 -20.31
N PHE A 310 -24.68 13.15 -19.67
CA PHE A 310 -25.14 13.31 -18.29
C PHE A 310 -25.86 14.63 -18.07
N ASP A 311 -26.74 14.63 -17.07
CA ASP A 311 -27.36 15.80 -16.45
C ASP A 311 -27.16 15.74 -14.93
N ASN A 312 -27.66 16.69 -14.15
CA ASN A 312 -27.51 16.70 -12.69
C ASN A 312 -27.79 15.35 -11.99
N ASP A 313 -28.80 14.60 -12.44
CA ASP A 313 -29.28 13.44 -11.69
C ASP A 313 -28.82 12.10 -12.28
N ARG A 314 -28.45 12.07 -13.57
CA ARG A 314 -28.28 10.84 -14.33
C ARG A 314 -27.09 10.88 -15.29
N VAL A 315 -26.53 9.70 -15.57
CA VAL A 315 -25.59 9.48 -16.67
C VAL A 315 -26.05 8.30 -17.50
N LEU A 316 -26.05 8.48 -18.82
CA LEU A 316 -26.24 7.45 -19.83
C LEU A 316 -24.87 7.04 -20.37
N ILE A 317 -24.57 5.75 -20.33
CA ILE A 317 -23.30 5.18 -20.79
C ILE A 317 -23.57 4.17 -21.90
N GLN A 318 -22.93 4.39 -23.05
CA GLN A 318 -22.85 3.46 -24.16
C GLN A 318 -21.46 2.82 -24.20
N GLN A 319 -21.39 1.56 -24.63
CA GLN A 319 -20.14 0.81 -24.81
C GLN A 319 -20.14 0.11 -26.16
N ALA A 320 -18.98 0.04 -26.81
CA ALA A 320 -18.73 -0.72 -28.02
C ALA A 320 -17.23 -1.06 -28.13
N ASP A 321 -16.85 -1.93 -29.07
CA ASP A 321 -15.44 -2.31 -29.30
C ASP A 321 -14.61 -1.17 -29.91
N SER A 322 -15.27 -0.20 -30.58
CA SER A 322 -14.63 0.97 -31.18
C SER A 322 -15.52 2.21 -31.13
N PHE A 323 -14.93 3.41 -31.21
CA PHE A 323 -15.69 4.66 -31.26
C PHE A 323 -16.67 4.71 -32.43
N ALA A 324 -16.36 4.05 -33.55
CA ALA A 324 -17.21 4.02 -34.75
C ALA A 324 -18.47 3.18 -34.53
N ASP A 325 -18.39 2.17 -33.66
CA ASP A 325 -19.46 1.21 -33.39
C ASP A 325 -20.39 1.62 -32.24
N LEU A 326 -20.12 2.78 -31.61
CA LEU A 326 -20.98 3.30 -30.55
C LEU A 326 -22.43 3.47 -31.04
N PRO A 327 -23.45 3.03 -30.26
CA PRO A 327 -24.85 3.05 -30.67
C PRO A 327 -25.35 4.41 -31.19
N TYR A 328 -24.93 5.53 -30.59
CA TYR A 328 -25.34 6.85 -31.07
C TYR A 328 -24.83 7.16 -32.49
N ARG A 329 -23.66 6.62 -32.89
CA ARG A 329 -23.12 6.75 -34.25
C ARG A 329 -23.88 5.91 -35.27
N THR A 330 -24.57 4.86 -34.81
CA THR A 330 -25.43 4.00 -35.65
C THR A 330 -26.92 4.38 -35.57
N GLY A 331 -27.26 5.44 -34.83
CA GLY A 331 -28.56 6.09 -34.81
C GLY A 331 -29.38 5.91 -33.53
N ASP A 332 -28.88 5.17 -32.54
CA ASP A 332 -29.54 4.98 -31.24
C ASP A 332 -28.86 5.79 -30.14
N VAL A 333 -29.24 7.07 -30.04
CA VAL A 333 -28.66 8.03 -29.08
C VAL A 333 -29.04 7.75 -27.61
N GLY A 334 -30.07 6.94 -27.37
CA GLY A 334 -30.65 6.68 -26.05
C GLY A 334 -30.40 5.26 -25.51
N ALA A 335 -29.80 4.37 -26.31
CA ALA A 335 -29.34 3.06 -25.84
C ALA A 335 -28.23 3.22 -24.79
N GLY A 336 -28.09 2.22 -23.92
CA GLY A 336 -27.03 2.14 -22.92
C GLY A 336 -27.51 1.86 -21.50
N SER A 337 -26.54 1.82 -20.59
CA SER A 337 -26.77 1.70 -19.14
C SER A 337 -27.02 3.08 -18.55
N CYS A 338 -27.95 3.15 -17.60
CA CYS A 338 -28.32 4.41 -16.94
C CYS A 338 -27.99 4.32 -15.45
N LEU A 339 -27.17 5.25 -14.96
CA LEU A 339 -26.72 5.31 -13.57
C LEU A 339 -27.16 6.62 -12.90
N SER A 340 -27.23 6.59 -11.57
CA SER A 340 -27.56 7.74 -10.71
C SER A 340 -26.32 8.57 -10.38
N ARG A 341 -26.40 9.90 -10.52
CA ARG A 341 -25.37 10.85 -10.05
C ARG A 341 -25.61 11.36 -8.63
N THR A 342 -26.62 10.84 -7.96
CA THR A 342 -27.05 11.26 -6.61
C THR A 342 -27.10 10.11 -5.60
N ASP A 343 -26.87 8.88 -6.04
CA ASP A 343 -26.97 7.68 -5.21
C ASP A 343 -25.75 6.80 -5.47
N PHE A 344 -25.00 6.48 -4.41
CA PHE A 344 -23.67 5.91 -4.50
C PHE A 344 -23.46 4.81 -3.46
N VAL A 345 -22.67 3.81 -3.84
CA VAL A 345 -21.96 2.93 -2.90
C VAL A 345 -20.57 3.50 -2.71
N GLU A 346 -20.15 3.69 -1.46
CA GLU A 346 -18.84 4.24 -1.10
C GLU A 346 -17.89 3.12 -0.62
N ASN A 347 -16.78 2.94 -1.34
CA ASN A 347 -15.66 2.11 -0.93
C ASN A 347 -14.56 3.02 -0.39
N VAL A 348 -14.00 2.70 0.76
CA VAL A 348 -12.91 3.50 1.34
C VAL A 348 -11.63 2.70 1.28
N TRP A 349 -10.62 3.29 0.65
CA TRP A 349 -9.32 2.66 0.45
C TRP A 349 -8.31 3.04 1.53
N ARG A 350 -8.46 4.23 2.11
CA ARG A 350 -7.50 4.77 3.07
C ARG A 350 -8.15 5.50 4.23
N TYR A 351 -7.57 5.33 5.40
CA TYR A 351 -8.02 5.96 6.65
C TYR A 351 -6.88 6.59 7.43
N ASP A 352 -7.22 7.63 8.18
CA ASP A 352 -6.38 8.22 9.22
C ASP A 352 -7.01 8.07 10.60
N LEU A 353 -6.15 7.95 11.61
CA LEU A 353 -6.53 7.94 13.02
C LEU A 353 -6.15 9.26 13.71
N PHE A 354 -7.04 9.69 14.59
CA PHE A 354 -6.88 10.88 15.42
C PHE A 354 -7.17 10.53 16.88
N ASP A 355 -6.56 11.24 17.82
CA ASP A 355 -6.91 11.11 19.23
C ASP A 355 -8.37 11.57 19.45
N ALA A 356 -9.18 10.71 20.05
CA ALA A 356 -10.62 10.93 20.19
C ALA A 356 -10.99 12.09 21.14
N ASN A 357 -10.04 12.56 21.96
CA ASN A 357 -10.27 13.66 22.90
C ASN A 357 -9.85 15.02 22.33
N THR A 358 -8.81 15.04 21.49
CA THR A 358 -8.15 16.28 21.03
C THR A 358 -8.27 16.51 19.54
N GLY A 359 -8.55 15.47 18.75
CA GLY A 359 -8.54 15.52 17.29
C GLY A 359 -7.14 15.67 16.69
N ALA A 360 -6.07 15.46 17.47
CA ALA A 360 -4.70 15.45 16.97
C ALA A 360 -4.41 14.18 16.17
N ALA A 361 -3.67 14.27 15.07
CA ALA A 361 -3.34 13.11 14.24
C ALA A 361 -2.44 12.12 15.00
N VAL A 362 -2.78 10.83 14.92
CA VAL A 362 -1.94 9.75 15.46
C VAL A 362 -0.75 9.57 14.52
N ARG A 363 0.46 9.80 15.04
CA ARG A 363 1.70 9.63 14.27
C ARG A 363 2.45 8.39 14.75
N ILE A 364 2.86 7.56 13.80
CA ILE A 364 3.67 6.36 14.01
C ILE A 364 5.02 6.59 13.35
N ASN A 365 6.11 6.49 14.10
CA ASN A 365 7.46 6.54 13.54
C ASN A 365 7.82 5.19 12.91
N SER A 366 7.26 4.90 11.74
CA SER A 366 7.41 3.62 11.06
C SER A 366 8.72 3.47 10.29
N GLY A 367 9.53 4.53 10.14
CA GLY A 367 10.80 4.50 9.43
C GLY A 367 11.32 5.85 8.94
N PHE A 368 12.38 5.83 8.13
CA PHE A 368 12.94 7.00 7.45
C PHE A 368 13.76 6.61 6.20
N PRO A 369 13.92 7.52 5.23
CA PRO A 369 14.78 7.29 4.07
C PRO A 369 16.26 7.23 4.45
N VAL A 370 17.02 6.41 3.74
CA VAL A 370 18.46 6.23 3.90
C VAL A 370 19.17 6.32 2.55
N GLN A 371 20.43 6.74 2.59
CA GLN A 371 21.38 6.53 1.50
C GLN A 371 22.42 5.52 1.95
N ILE A 372 22.85 4.63 1.07
CA ILE A 372 23.64 3.44 1.40
C ILE A 372 24.99 3.50 0.67
N ASP A 373 26.08 3.27 1.42
CA ASP A 373 27.43 3.13 0.90
C ASP A 373 27.68 1.64 0.60
N THR A 374 27.36 1.23 -0.64
CA THR A 374 27.35 -0.19 -1.03
C THR A 374 28.74 -0.78 -1.24
N ASP A 375 29.73 0.03 -1.60
CA ASP A 375 31.09 -0.41 -1.90
C ASP A 375 32.12 0.00 -0.82
N GLY A 376 31.66 0.70 0.22
CA GLY A 376 32.48 1.11 1.37
C GLY A 376 33.46 2.21 1.04
N ASN A 377 33.23 2.99 -0.03
CA ASN A 377 34.13 4.05 -0.49
C ASN A 377 33.85 5.40 0.20
N GLY A 378 32.80 5.50 1.02
CA GLY A 378 32.35 6.72 1.69
C GLY A 378 31.42 7.62 0.86
N VAL A 379 30.95 7.13 -0.29
CA VAL A 379 29.97 7.77 -1.18
C VAL A 379 28.67 6.98 -1.09
N PHE A 380 27.58 7.68 -0.76
CA PHE A 380 26.27 7.09 -0.60
C PHE A 380 25.50 7.15 -1.92
N ASP A 381 25.63 6.08 -2.71
CA ASP A 381 25.20 6.04 -4.12
C ASP A 381 23.81 5.40 -4.34
N GLN A 382 23.29 4.65 -3.36
CA GLN A 382 22.00 3.96 -3.44
C GLN A 382 21.01 4.54 -2.43
N HIS A 383 19.74 4.69 -2.82
CA HIS A 383 18.67 5.13 -1.93
C HIS A 383 17.88 3.95 -1.39
N GLY A 384 17.26 4.14 -0.23
CA GLY A 384 16.41 3.15 0.38
C GLY A 384 15.55 3.73 1.49
N TYR A 385 14.78 2.86 2.13
CA TYR A 385 13.95 3.19 3.28
C TYR A 385 14.12 2.12 4.34
N VAL A 386 14.35 2.53 5.57
CA VAL A 386 14.45 1.64 6.72
C VAL A 386 13.29 1.91 7.66
N GLY A 387 12.64 0.87 8.13
CA GLY A 387 11.49 0.98 9.01
C GLY A 387 11.27 -0.26 9.87
N TYR A 388 10.11 -0.29 10.53
CA TYR A 388 9.72 -1.40 11.42
C TYR A 388 9.76 -2.77 10.73
N HIS A 389 9.42 -2.83 9.45
CA HIS A 389 9.38 -4.06 8.65
C HIS A 389 10.73 -4.45 8.03
N GLY A 390 11.77 -3.63 8.18
CA GLY A 390 13.10 -3.90 7.66
C GLY A 390 13.65 -2.78 6.78
N LEU A 391 14.59 -3.14 5.92
CA LEU A 391 15.26 -2.22 4.99
C LEU A 391 14.87 -2.58 3.56
N TRP A 392 14.44 -1.57 2.82
CA TRP A 392 14.30 -1.59 1.37
C TRP A 392 15.33 -0.66 0.73
N ALA A 393 15.79 -0.97 -0.47
CA ALA A 393 16.75 -0.17 -1.23
C ALA A 393 16.59 -0.38 -2.74
N ASP A 394 17.01 0.61 -3.54
CA ASP A 394 16.90 0.60 -5.00
C ASP A 394 17.76 -0.52 -5.64
N GLY A 395 17.14 -1.63 -6.05
CA GLY A 395 17.81 -2.78 -6.69
C GLY A 395 18.04 -3.98 -5.76
N GLU A 396 18.30 -5.16 -6.34
CA GLU A 396 18.43 -6.43 -5.59
C GLU A 396 19.81 -6.63 -4.94
N ALA A 397 20.19 -5.76 -4.01
CA ALA A 397 21.41 -5.94 -3.22
C ALA A 397 21.10 -6.53 -1.83
N SER A 398 21.74 -7.66 -1.50
CA SER A 398 21.89 -8.07 -0.10
C SER A 398 23.04 -7.27 0.52
N PHE A 399 22.78 -6.65 1.67
CA PHE A 399 23.78 -5.81 2.35
C PHE A 399 24.55 -6.61 3.39
N ALA A 400 25.86 -6.37 3.46
CA ALA A 400 26.71 -6.99 4.47
C ALA A 400 26.48 -6.35 5.85
N ASP A 401 26.62 -7.16 6.90
CA ASP A 401 26.72 -6.62 8.27
C ASP A 401 27.86 -5.58 8.34
N GLY A 402 27.58 -4.43 8.94
CA GLY A 402 28.53 -3.32 9.03
C GLY A 402 28.45 -2.26 7.91
N THR A 403 27.63 -2.47 6.87
CA THR A 403 27.40 -1.46 5.81
C THR A 403 27.00 -0.12 6.43
N GLN A 404 27.64 0.97 5.97
CA GLN A 404 27.33 2.31 6.44
C GLN A 404 26.12 2.87 5.69
N MET A 405 25.25 3.53 6.45
CA MET A 405 24.05 4.19 5.92
C MET A 405 23.99 5.60 6.47
N GLN A 406 23.57 6.53 5.65
CA GLN A 406 23.32 7.90 6.05
C GLN A 406 21.81 8.09 6.11
N ARG A 407 21.29 8.66 7.21
CA ARG A 407 19.90 9.14 7.20
C ARG A 407 19.76 10.15 6.08
N GLY A 408 18.83 9.90 5.17
CA GLY A 408 18.43 10.89 4.18
C GLY A 408 17.97 12.14 4.92
N HIS A 409 18.78 13.21 4.86
CA HIS A 409 18.47 14.44 5.59
C HIS A 409 17.63 15.36 4.74
N MET A 410 16.52 15.76 5.35
CA MET A 410 15.57 16.79 4.96
C MET A 410 16.30 18.13 4.78
N GLY A 411 16.25 18.71 3.58
CA GLY A 411 16.40 20.16 3.33
C GLY A 411 17.73 20.88 3.60
N ASP A 412 18.67 20.36 4.40
CA ASP A 412 19.86 21.14 4.81
C ASP A 412 21.18 20.44 4.46
N SER A 413 21.93 21.04 3.53
CA SER A 413 23.32 20.64 3.21
C SER A 413 24.32 20.85 4.36
N ASN A 414 23.85 21.31 5.54
CA ASN A 414 24.64 21.63 6.73
C ASN A 414 24.18 20.91 8.01
N SER A 415 23.18 20.04 7.96
CA SER A 415 22.88 19.14 9.08
C SER A 415 23.95 18.05 9.15
N SER A 416 24.52 17.80 10.33
CA SER A 416 25.46 16.69 10.52
C SER A 416 24.80 15.38 10.09
N SER A 417 25.32 14.76 9.03
CA SER A 417 24.90 13.46 8.55
C SER A 417 24.89 12.45 9.70
N GLU A 418 23.71 12.01 10.11
CA GLU A 418 23.59 10.89 11.03
C GLU A 418 23.95 9.63 10.27
N ILE A 419 25.09 9.05 10.65
CA ILE A 419 25.59 7.80 10.09
C ILE A 419 25.14 6.66 11.00
N TYR A 420 24.59 5.64 10.36
CA TYR A 420 24.14 4.40 10.93
C TYR A 420 24.99 3.26 10.38
N THR A 421 25.11 2.21 11.17
CA THR A 421 25.72 0.95 10.77
C THR A 421 24.62 -0.11 10.68
N LEU A 422 24.52 -0.76 9.53
CA LEU A 422 23.63 -1.90 9.34
C LEU A 422 24.06 -3.04 10.25
N ASN A 423 23.13 -3.58 11.02
CA ASN A 423 23.34 -4.80 11.78
C ASN A 423 22.35 -5.88 11.34
N THR A 424 22.88 -7.02 10.89
CA THR A 424 22.09 -8.15 10.43
C THR A 424 22.26 -9.35 11.35
N ALA A 425 21.18 -10.10 11.57
CA ALA A 425 21.22 -11.34 12.33
C ALA A 425 20.68 -12.52 11.49
N PRO A 426 21.17 -13.75 11.72
CA PRO A 426 20.84 -14.93 10.92
C PRO A 426 19.38 -15.40 11.07
N GLY A 427 18.66 -14.83 12.02
CA GLY A 427 17.25 -15.08 12.27
C GLY A 427 16.60 -13.89 12.96
N ARG A 428 15.34 -14.04 13.36
CA ARG A 428 14.59 -13.05 14.12
C ARG A 428 13.81 -13.71 15.26
N LEU A 429 13.74 -13.00 16.39
CA LEU A 429 12.90 -13.39 17.51
C LEU A 429 11.60 -12.58 17.44
N VAL A 430 10.47 -13.27 17.40
CA VAL A 430 9.14 -12.66 17.35
C VAL A 430 8.45 -12.89 18.69
N GLN A 431 8.05 -11.81 19.36
CA GLN A 431 7.19 -11.85 20.53
C GLN A 431 5.74 -11.92 20.10
N TYR A 432 4.99 -12.81 20.73
CA TYR A 432 3.56 -13.00 20.57
C TYR A 432 2.86 -12.57 21.86
N SER A 433 2.11 -11.48 21.81
CA SER A 433 1.23 -11.05 22.90
C SER A 433 -0.15 -11.65 22.68
N MET A 434 -0.61 -12.48 23.61
CA MET A 434 -1.88 -13.20 23.51
C MET A 434 -3.06 -12.27 23.76
N GLU A 435 -4.07 -12.39 22.92
CA GLU A 435 -5.37 -11.75 23.05
C GLU A 435 -6.45 -12.80 23.17
N THR A 436 -7.54 -12.46 23.87
CA THR A 436 -8.66 -13.39 24.07
C THR A 436 -9.93 -12.78 23.53
N LEU A 437 -10.53 -13.43 22.53
CA LEU A 437 -11.85 -13.09 22.06
C LEU A 437 -12.87 -14.04 22.69
N PRO A 438 -13.81 -13.55 23.52
CA PRO A 438 -14.86 -14.39 24.11
C PRO A 438 -15.66 -15.13 23.03
N LEU A 439 -16.08 -16.37 23.29
CA LEU A 439 -16.84 -17.16 22.31
C LEU A 439 -18.16 -16.48 21.89
N ALA A 440 -18.79 -15.74 22.80
CA ALA A 440 -19.98 -14.94 22.53
C ALA A 440 -19.72 -13.83 21.49
N GLU A 441 -18.48 -13.34 21.43
CA GLU A 441 -18.03 -12.26 20.57
C GLU A 441 -17.49 -12.73 19.21
N LEU A 442 -17.11 -14.01 19.12
CA LEU A 442 -16.61 -14.67 17.91
C LEU A 442 -17.72 -14.98 16.89
N ARG A 443 -19.00 -14.92 17.29
CA ARG A 443 -20.13 -15.21 16.40
C ARG A 443 -20.07 -14.33 15.14
N GLY A 444 -20.30 -14.96 13.98
CA GLY A 444 -20.22 -14.29 12.67
C GLY A 444 -18.80 -14.20 12.09
N SER A 445 -17.75 -14.48 12.88
CA SER A 445 -16.38 -14.52 12.38
C SER A 445 -16.11 -15.86 11.69
N GLU A 446 -15.38 -15.83 10.58
CA GLU A 446 -14.97 -17.04 9.86
C GLU A 446 -13.57 -17.49 10.29
N LEU A 447 -13.44 -18.78 10.54
CA LEU A 447 -12.21 -19.49 10.87
C LEU A 447 -11.92 -20.53 9.79
N MET A 448 -10.65 -20.78 9.52
CA MET A 448 -10.18 -21.81 8.58
C MET A 448 -9.59 -22.97 9.36
N TYR A 449 -9.90 -24.17 8.92
CA TYR A 449 -9.51 -25.42 9.56
C TYR A 449 -9.09 -26.45 8.51
N TRP A 450 -7.94 -27.08 8.73
CA TRP A 450 -7.38 -28.09 7.84
C TRP A 450 -7.40 -29.45 8.52
N ASP A 451 -7.99 -30.43 7.84
CA ASP A 451 -7.94 -31.83 8.22
C ASP A 451 -7.89 -32.72 6.97
N GLN A 452 -7.74 -34.03 7.18
CA GLN A 452 -7.66 -35.00 6.09
C GLN A 452 -9.03 -35.17 5.40
N GLU A 453 -10.11 -34.91 6.13
CA GLU A 453 -11.48 -34.97 5.67
C GLU A 453 -11.79 -33.87 4.64
N ALA A 454 -11.24 -32.66 4.79
CA ALA A 454 -11.32 -31.57 3.80
C ALA A 454 -10.80 -32.05 2.45
N GLN A 455 -9.58 -32.58 2.45
CA GLN A 455 -8.90 -33.08 1.25
C GLN A 455 -9.68 -34.24 0.62
N SER A 456 -10.19 -35.16 1.45
CA SER A 456 -11.01 -36.28 1.00
C SER A 456 -12.35 -35.84 0.39
N ALA A 457 -12.88 -34.69 0.82
CA ALA A 457 -14.07 -34.06 0.26
C ALA A 457 -13.78 -33.17 -0.97
N GLY A 458 -12.51 -33.05 -1.39
CA GLY A 458 -12.09 -32.24 -2.53
C GLY A 458 -11.93 -30.75 -2.22
N PHE A 459 -11.75 -30.40 -0.94
CA PHE A 459 -11.46 -29.05 -0.46
C PHE A 459 -10.03 -28.96 0.05
N ASP A 460 -9.44 -27.78 -0.03
CA ASP A 460 -8.12 -27.52 0.58
C ASP A 460 -8.28 -27.23 2.07
N GLN A 461 -9.41 -26.63 2.47
CA GLN A 461 -9.70 -26.27 3.86
C GLN A 461 -11.21 -26.16 4.12
N TRP A 462 -11.59 -26.25 5.39
CA TRP A 462 -12.93 -25.95 5.86
C TRP A 462 -13.07 -24.51 6.33
N VAL A 463 -14.26 -23.95 6.13
CA VAL A 463 -14.75 -22.74 6.82
C VAL A 463 -15.53 -23.16 8.05
N VAL A 464 -15.13 -22.60 9.19
CA VAL A 464 -15.65 -22.90 10.52
C VAL A 464 -16.24 -21.64 11.15
N GLN A 465 -17.38 -21.80 11.82
CA GLN A 465 -18.01 -20.74 12.62
C GLN A 465 -18.37 -21.26 14.01
N TYR A 466 -18.36 -20.38 15.00
CA TYR A 466 -18.91 -20.68 16.32
C TYR A 466 -20.42 -20.44 16.33
N LEU A 467 -21.19 -21.52 16.46
CA LEU A 467 -22.65 -21.51 16.44
C LEU A 467 -23.21 -21.90 17.81
N THR A 468 -24.42 -21.42 18.10
CA THR A 468 -25.14 -21.69 19.35
C THR A 468 -26.48 -22.34 19.09
N ALA A 469 -26.90 -23.23 20.00
CA ALA A 469 -28.16 -23.95 19.86
C ALA A 469 -29.37 -23.01 19.80
N ASN A 470 -29.32 -21.91 20.57
CA ASN A 470 -30.44 -20.97 20.66
C ASN A 470 -30.57 -20.05 19.45
N ALA A 471 -29.45 -19.52 18.93
CA ALA A 471 -29.50 -18.52 17.87
C ALA A 471 -29.44 -19.13 16.47
N ASP A 472 -28.74 -20.25 16.31
CA ASP A 472 -28.41 -20.83 15.01
C ASP A 472 -29.15 -22.16 14.76
N GLN A 473 -30.01 -22.58 15.70
CA GLN A 473 -30.85 -23.79 15.64
C GLN A 473 -30.03 -25.09 15.47
N VAL A 474 -28.81 -25.10 16.00
CA VAL A 474 -27.93 -26.28 16.02
C VAL A 474 -28.12 -27.10 17.31
N GLY A 475 -27.55 -28.30 17.36
CA GLY A 475 -27.77 -29.24 18.48
C GLY A 475 -27.13 -28.83 19.80
N ALA A 476 -26.01 -28.10 19.78
CA ALA A 476 -25.29 -27.60 20.95
C ALA A 476 -24.39 -26.42 20.55
N ASP A 477 -23.93 -25.65 21.54
CA ASP A 477 -22.97 -24.57 21.29
C ASP A 477 -21.60 -25.17 20.94
N GLY A 478 -20.94 -24.70 19.89
CA GLY A 478 -19.67 -25.25 19.44
C GLY A 478 -19.15 -24.70 18.11
N PHE A 479 -18.02 -25.26 17.64
CA PHE A 479 -17.45 -24.96 16.34
C PHE A 479 -18.04 -25.88 15.27
N TYR A 480 -18.53 -25.30 14.19
CA TYR A 480 -19.19 -26.01 13.10
C TYR A 480 -18.52 -25.73 11.77
N LEU A 481 -18.27 -26.79 10.99
CA LEU A 481 -18.00 -26.70 9.56
C LEU A 481 -19.25 -26.16 8.87
N VAL A 482 -19.12 -25.08 8.10
CA VAL A 482 -20.24 -24.44 7.37
C VAL A 482 -20.03 -24.40 5.86
N ALA A 483 -18.79 -24.48 5.40
CA ALA A 483 -18.45 -24.54 3.98
C ALA A 483 -17.09 -25.23 3.77
N GLY A 484 -16.84 -25.75 2.58
CA GLY A 484 -15.50 -26.11 2.10
C GLY A 484 -14.96 -25.04 1.16
N MET A 485 -13.65 -24.80 1.19
CA MET A 485 -12.96 -23.91 0.26
C MET A 485 -11.97 -24.68 -0.60
N ARG A 486 -11.93 -24.31 -1.88
CA ARG A 486 -10.96 -24.84 -2.84
C ARG A 486 -10.27 -23.71 -3.61
N TRP A 487 -8.96 -23.72 -3.62
CA TRP A 487 -8.10 -22.81 -4.37
C TRP A 487 -7.87 -23.42 -5.77
N GLY A 488 -8.11 -22.62 -6.81
CA GLY A 488 -7.80 -23.02 -8.18
C GLY A 488 -6.36 -22.67 -8.54
N ASP A 489 -5.81 -23.28 -9.60
CA ASP A 489 -4.47 -22.94 -10.10
C ASP A 489 -4.38 -21.47 -10.54
N GLN A 490 -5.51 -20.84 -10.92
CA GLN A 490 -5.67 -19.43 -11.26
C GLN A 490 -7.14 -19.01 -10.98
N GLY A 491 -7.38 -18.07 -10.06
CA GLY A 491 -8.70 -17.49 -9.75
C GLY A 491 -9.13 -17.61 -8.28
N PRO A 492 -10.23 -16.93 -7.86
CA PRO A 492 -10.63 -16.86 -6.46
C PRO A 492 -11.00 -18.22 -5.86
N ALA A 493 -10.78 -18.33 -4.55
CA ALA A 493 -11.21 -19.48 -3.75
C ALA A 493 -12.70 -19.79 -4.00
N GLN A 494 -12.97 -21.02 -4.44
CA GLN A 494 -14.32 -21.53 -4.62
C GLN A 494 -14.87 -21.98 -3.27
N ARG A 495 -15.85 -21.22 -2.75
CA ARG A 495 -16.56 -21.54 -1.51
C ARG A 495 -17.81 -22.36 -1.79
N THR A 496 -17.89 -23.57 -1.22
CA THR A 496 -19.05 -24.45 -1.31
C THR A 496 -19.70 -24.61 0.06
N ALA A 497 -20.88 -24.01 0.25
CA ALA A 497 -21.63 -24.15 1.49
C ALA A 497 -22.07 -25.60 1.73
N LEU A 498 -22.01 -26.05 2.99
CA LEU A 498 -22.52 -27.36 3.37
C LEU A 498 -24.04 -27.32 3.50
N GLU A 499 -24.73 -28.41 3.11
CA GLU A 499 -26.19 -28.51 3.23
C GLU A 499 -26.67 -28.38 4.68
N GLN A 500 -25.85 -28.83 5.63
CA GLN A 500 -26.06 -28.71 7.07
C GLN A 500 -24.72 -28.46 7.77
N PRO A 501 -24.66 -27.57 8.76
CA PRO A 501 -23.46 -27.39 9.57
C PRO A 501 -23.10 -28.68 10.33
N VAL A 502 -21.81 -29.01 10.38
CA VAL A 502 -21.29 -30.20 11.08
C VAL A 502 -20.41 -29.79 12.24
N MET A 503 -20.77 -30.19 13.47
CA MET A 503 -19.98 -29.85 14.66
C MET A 503 -18.64 -30.58 14.66
N ILE A 504 -17.55 -29.84 14.89
CA ILE A 504 -16.24 -30.42 15.19
C ILE A 504 -16.19 -30.76 16.66
N SER A 505 -15.89 -32.01 16.99
CA SER A 505 -15.74 -32.47 18.37
C SER A 505 -14.28 -32.77 18.67
N PRO A 506 -13.73 -32.33 19.82
CA PRO A 506 -12.41 -32.75 20.25
C PRO A 506 -12.42 -34.26 20.50
N GLN A 507 -11.35 -34.94 20.08
CA GLN A 507 -11.09 -36.35 20.36
C GLN A 507 -10.62 -36.56 21.80
N SER A 508 -10.04 -35.53 22.43
CA SER A 508 -9.62 -35.55 23.84
C SER A 508 -9.71 -34.16 24.51
N ASP A 509 -9.72 -34.13 25.85
CA ASP A 509 -9.67 -32.87 26.64
C ASP A 509 -8.35 -32.09 26.47
N TRP A 510 -7.33 -32.70 25.83
CA TRP A 510 -6.04 -32.11 25.55
C TRP A 510 -5.92 -31.55 24.13
N ASP A 511 -6.93 -31.78 23.30
CA ASP A 511 -6.92 -31.29 21.92
C ASP A 511 -6.94 -29.77 21.93
N ILE A 512 -6.15 -29.17 21.05
CA ILE A 512 -6.19 -27.74 20.78
C ILE A 512 -6.65 -27.61 19.35
N PHE A 513 -7.72 -26.86 19.13
CA PHE A 513 -8.08 -26.51 17.77
C PHE A 513 -7.14 -25.43 17.28
N HIS A 514 -6.51 -25.71 16.15
CA HIS A 514 -5.67 -24.79 15.40
C HIS A 514 -6.51 -24.28 14.23
N PHE A 515 -6.90 -23.03 14.33
CA PHE A 515 -7.61 -22.31 13.29
C PHE A 515 -6.73 -21.21 12.72
N TRP A 516 -7.16 -20.67 11.58
CA TRP A 516 -6.63 -19.44 11.04
C TRP A 516 -7.79 -18.49 10.72
N SER A 517 -7.62 -17.19 10.87
CA SER A 517 -8.64 -16.22 10.51
C SER A 517 -7.99 -14.97 9.92
N GLN A 518 -8.39 -14.63 8.70
CA GLN A 518 -8.00 -13.36 8.09
C GLN A 518 -8.50 -12.18 8.92
N GLN A 519 -9.71 -12.31 9.48
CA GLN A 519 -10.35 -11.28 10.30
C GLN A 519 -9.57 -11.04 11.60
N LEU A 520 -9.00 -12.08 12.20
CA LEU A 520 -8.24 -11.99 13.46
C LEU A 520 -6.72 -12.02 13.23
N GLY A 521 -6.27 -11.61 12.03
CA GLY A 521 -4.84 -11.40 11.75
C GLY A 521 -3.96 -12.65 11.70
N GLY A 522 -4.54 -13.85 11.60
CA GLY A 522 -3.79 -15.09 11.42
C GLY A 522 -4.19 -16.22 12.36
N GLN A 523 -3.22 -16.80 13.07
CA GLN A 523 -3.45 -18.01 13.87
C GLN A 523 -4.41 -17.77 15.03
N VAL A 524 -5.42 -18.62 15.15
CA VAL A 524 -6.40 -18.63 16.23
C VAL A 524 -6.37 -20.00 16.89
N ARG A 525 -6.29 -20.06 18.22
CA ARG A 525 -6.28 -21.32 18.96
C ARG A 525 -7.40 -21.39 19.97
N TYR A 526 -7.90 -22.60 20.17
CA TYR A 526 -8.93 -22.85 21.16
C TYR A 526 -8.67 -24.14 21.90
N LYS A 527 -8.61 -24.06 23.23
CA LYS A 527 -8.65 -25.23 24.11
C LYS A 527 -10.10 -25.51 24.50
N PRO A 528 -10.63 -26.73 24.29
CA PRO A 528 -11.95 -27.13 24.75
C PRO A 528 -12.21 -26.75 26.22
N GLY A 529 -13.30 -26.03 26.45
CA GLY A 529 -13.69 -25.54 27.77
C GLY A 529 -13.17 -24.14 28.13
N ALA A 530 -12.33 -23.52 27.30
CA ALA A 530 -11.95 -22.13 27.46
C ALA A 530 -13.13 -21.17 27.19
N ALA A 531 -13.11 -19.99 27.81
CA ALA A 531 -14.17 -18.98 27.67
C ALA A 531 -14.11 -18.21 26.32
N GLY A 532 -13.01 -18.33 25.59
CA GLY A 532 -12.73 -17.60 24.36
C GLY A 532 -11.65 -18.27 23.53
N VAL A 533 -11.50 -17.80 22.30
CA VAL A 533 -10.36 -18.16 21.45
C VAL A 533 -9.18 -17.23 21.72
N LYS A 534 -7.97 -17.74 21.57
CA LYS A 534 -6.74 -16.97 21.67
C LYS A 534 -6.23 -16.66 20.27
N PHE A 535 -5.92 -15.39 20.03
CA PHE A 535 -5.20 -14.91 18.86
C PHE A 535 -4.04 -14.04 19.36
N TYR A 536 -3.19 -13.53 18.47
CA TYR A 536 -1.91 -12.95 18.91
C TYR A 536 -1.55 -11.70 18.15
N ARG A 537 -0.78 -10.83 18.81
CA ARG A 537 -0.08 -9.71 18.19
C ARG A 537 1.41 -10.04 18.11
N GLU A 538 1.99 -9.86 16.94
CA GLU A 538 3.39 -10.15 16.68
C GLU A 538 4.24 -8.89 16.78
N THR A 539 5.35 -8.97 17.52
CA THR A 539 6.36 -7.89 17.64
C THR A 539 7.73 -8.46 17.33
N VAL A 540 8.43 -7.91 16.35
CA VAL A 540 9.81 -8.34 16.06
C VAL A 540 10.74 -7.68 17.07
N ILE A 541 11.51 -8.49 17.80
CA ILE A 541 12.47 -8.00 18.80
C ILE A 541 13.75 -7.61 18.07
N ASN A 542 14.03 -6.31 18.00
CA ASN A 542 15.16 -5.77 17.23
C ASN A 542 16.40 -5.44 18.08
N GLY A 543 16.29 -5.56 19.41
CA GLY A 543 17.36 -5.32 20.37
C GLY A 543 17.32 -3.95 21.04
N ALA A 544 16.42 -3.04 20.62
CA ALA A 544 16.22 -1.72 21.22
C ALA A 544 15.38 -1.76 22.51
N GLU A 545 14.79 -2.91 22.85
CA GLU A 545 13.89 -3.10 23.99
C GLU A 545 14.64 -3.06 25.33
N SER A 546 14.93 -1.85 25.82
CA SER A 546 15.77 -1.63 27.02
C SER A 546 15.30 -2.38 28.27
N GLU A 547 13.99 -2.53 28.48
CA GLU A 547 13.43 -3.28 29.61
C GLU A 547 13.65 -4.80 29.46
N LEU A 548 13.51 -5.33 28.23
CA LEU A 548 13.68 -6.75 27.93
C LEU A 548 15.12 -7.21 28.18
N PHE A 549 16.09 -6.34 27.86
CA PHE A 549 17.53 -6.59 28.01
C PHE A 549 18.15 -5.97 29.26
N ALA A 550 17.36 -5.51 30.23
CA ALA A 550 17.87 -4.86 31.44
C ALA A 550 18.83 -5.76 32.26
N ASN A 551 18.69 -7.08 32.13
CA ASN A 551 19.56 -8.08 32.78
C ASN A 551 20.61 -8.69 31.81
N GLY A 552 20.87 -8.07 30.67
CA GLY A 552 21.85 -8.47 29.66
C GLY A 552 21.31 -9.38 28.56
N ALA A 553 20.54 -10.41 28.93
CA ALA A 553 19.91 -11.33 27.98
C ALA A 553 18.49 -11.69 28.41
N LEU A 554 17.65 -11.99 27.43
CA LEU A 554 16.36 -12.62 27.60
C LEU A 554 16.56 -14.15 27.69
N GLU A 555 16.19 -14.72 28.82
CA GLU A 555 16.27 -16.16 29.08
C GLU A 555 14.92 -16.83 28.80
N LEU A 556 14.95 -17.84 27.92
CA LEU A 556 13.78 -18.50 27.37
C LEU A 556 13.83 -20.02 27.59
N VAL A 557 12.67 -20.63 27.73
CA VAL A 557 12.46 -22.08 27.84
C VAL A 557 11.57 -22.48 26.67
N CYS A 558 12.04 -23.39 25.83
CA CYS A 558 11.27 -23.86 24.69
C CYS A 558 10.36 -25.04 25.06
N LEU A 559 9.07 -24.91 24.78
CA LEU A 559 8.06 -25.86 25.22
C LEU A 559 7.78 -26.96 24.18
N ASN A 560 7.86 -26.63 22.90
CA ASN A 560 7.61 -27.55 21.79
C ASN A 560 8.47 -27.19 20.58
N ASP A 561 8.71 -28.16 19.69
CA ASP A 561 9.41 -27.95 18.41
C ASP A 561 10.72 -27.16 18.58
N CYS A 562 11.56 -27.64 19.50
CA CYS A 562 12.69 -26.89 20.01
C CYS A 562 13.94 -27.09 19.15
N PRO A 563 14.61 -26.02 18.72
CA PRO A 563 15.79 -26.16 17.89
C PRO A 563 16.96 -26.81 18.64
N VAL A 564 17.73 -27.64 17.93
CA VAL A 564 18.89 -28.34 18.50
C VAL A 564 20.14 -27.47 18.65
N GLY A 565 20.17 -26.28 18.05
CA GLY A 565 21.37 -25.44 17.94
C GLY A 565 21.76 -25.26 16.48
N SER A 566 23.05 -25.47 16.16
CA SER A 566 23.56 -25.31 14.79
C SER A 566 22.96 -26.36 13.84
N ILE A 567 22.32 -25.92 12.76
CA ILE A 567 21.73 -26.80 11.74
C ILE A 567 22.80 -27.15 10.71
N THR A 568 23.15 -28.43 10.62
CA THR A 568 24.18 -28.96 9.73
C THR A 568 23.60 -30.09 8.86
N GLU A 569 24.36 -30.60 7.90
CA GLU A 569 23.96 -31.77 7.09
C GLU A 569 23.57 -32.99 7.95
N ASN A 570 24.08 -33.10 9.17
CA ASN A 570 23.78 -34.21 10.08
C ASN A 570 22.49 -34.00 10.89
N THR A 571 21.81 -32.86 10.75
CA THR A 571 20.61 -32.48 11.52
C THR A 571 19.47 -32.06 10.59
N LEU A 572 19.27 -32.80 9.49
CA LEU A 572 18.23 -32.54 8.48
C LEU A 572 17.20 -33.68 8.38
N GLY A 573 17.04 -34.47 9.44
CA GLY A 573 15.95 -35.45 9.53
C GLY A 573 14.60 -34.76 9.45
N ASP A 574 13.57 -35.45 8.97
CA ASP A 574 12.21 -34.91 8.91
C ASP A 574 11.65 -34.60 10.30
N TRP A 575 10.50 -33.93 10.33
CA TRP A 575 9.88 -33.45 11.56
C TRP A 575 9.66 -34.58 12.56
N HIS A 576 10.21 -34.44 13.78
CA HIS A 576 10.16 -35.45 14.85
C HIS A 576 10.83 -36.79 14.56
N GLU A 577 11.64 -36.87 13.50
CA GLU A 577 12.44 -38.05 13.22
C GLU A 577 13.85 -37.98 13.83
N VAL A 578 14.61 -39.06 13.68
CA VAL A 578 16.02 -39.11 14.10
C VAL A 578 16.80 -38.02 13.35
N ASN A 579 17.64 -37.28 14.08
CA ASN A 579 18.42 -36.16 13.55
C ASN A 579 17.58 -34.98 13.02
N SER A 580 16.32 -34.84 13.45
CA SER A 580 15.55 -33.63 13.18
C SER A 580 16.23 -32.40 13.80
N PRO A 581 16.24 -31.24 13.12
CA PRO A 581 16.69 -29.99 13.71
C PRO A 581 15.75 -29.48 14.82
N MET A 582 14.55 -30.07 14.95
CA MET A 582 13.54 -29.75 15.95
C MET A 582 13.22 -30.95 16.84
N VAL A 583 13.24 -30.74 18.15
CA VAL A 583 12.96 -31.78 19.15
C VAL A 583 11.77 -31.42 20.02
N GLN A 584 10.93 -32.41 20.35
CA GLN A 584 9.85 -32.24 21.32
C GLN A 584 10.35 -32.59 22.73
N PRO A 585 10.24 -31.68 23.71
CA PRO A 585 10.53 -32.00 25.09
C PRO A 585 9.55 -33.05 25.65
N GLU A 586 10.06 -34.06 26.36
CA GLU A 586 9.22 -35.08 27.00
C GLU A 586 8.41 -34.54 28.19
N SER A 587 8.84 -33.42 28.78
CA SER A 587 8.17 -32.74 29.88
C SER A 587 8.67 -31.30 30.02
N ILE A 588 7.95 -30.49 30.80
CA ILE A 588 8.37 -29.12 31.13
C ILE A 588 9.76 -29.04 31.78
N ASN A 589 10.16 -30.06 32.54
CA ASN A 589 11.48 -30.11 33.19
C ASN A 589 12.62 -30.53 32.24
N ALA A 590 12.29 -31.12 31.10
CA ALA A 590 13.24 -31.50 30.05
C ALA A 590 13.31 -30.45 28.92
N ALA A 591 12.53 -29.37 29.03
CA ALA A 591 12.48 -28.28 28.07
C ALA A 591 13.86 -27.59 27.97
N PRO A 592 14.44 -27.47 26.76
CA PRO A 592 15.73 -26.81 26.58
C PRO A 592 15.61 -25.31 26.83
N ALA A 593 16.65 -24.75 27.47
CA ALA A 593 16.78 -23.33 27.72
C ALA A 593 17.61 -22.64 26.63
N PHE A 594 17.27 -21.39 26.36
CA PHE A 594 17.91 -20.52 25.39
C PHE A 594 18.13 -19.12 25.97
N SER A 595 19.13 -18.44 25.44
CA SER A 595 19.39 -17.03 25.69
C SER A 595 19.32 -16.24 24.39
N PHE A 596 18.84 -15.01 24.47
CA PHE A 596 18.83 -14.03 23.39
C PHE A 596 19.32 -12.69 23.93
N ALA A 597 20.44 -12.18 23.41
CA ALA A 597 21.07 -10.96 23.91
C ALA A 597 21.10 -9.89 22.82
N ASN A 598 21.08 -8.61 23.20
CA ASN A 598 21.22 -7.51 22.24
C ASN A 598 22.68 -7.04 22.02
N SER A 599 23.64 -7.66 22.72
CA SER A 599 25.07 -7.37 22.68
C SER A 599 25.93 -8.65 22.81
N GLY A 600 27.23 -8.55 22.49
CA GLY A 600 28.16 -9.68 22.47
C GLY A 600 28.32 -10.34 21.10
N ASP A 601 29.16 -11.39 21.02
CA ASP A 601 29.54 -12.03 19.76
C ASP A 601 28.37 -12.74 19.03
N ALA A 602 27.31 -13.09 19.76
CA ALA A 602 26.09 -13.71 19.24
C ALA A 602 24.86 -12.81 19.44
N ALA A 603 25.05 -11.48 19.42
CA ALA A 603 23.95 -10.54 19.54
C ALA A 603 22.85 -10.83 18.51
N LEU A 604 21.59 -10.68 18.94
CA LEU A 604 20.38 -10.89 18.16
C LEU A 604 20.24 -12.30 17.56
N THR A 605 20.93 -13.28 18.14
CA THR A 605 20.85 -14.68 17.74
C THR A 605 20.36 -15.50 18.93
N LEU A 606 19.44 -16.45 18.68
CA LEU A 606 19.03 -17.40 19.71
C LEU A 606 20.16 -18.40 19.97
N VAL A 607 20.56 -18.54 21.23
CA VAL A 607 21.70 -19.39 21.64
C VAL A 607 21.24 -20.42 22.67
N ARG A 608 21.63 -21.68 22.49
CA ARG A 608 21.39 -22.76 23.45
C ARG A 608 22.12 -22.52 24.77
N SER A 609 21.40 -22.47 25.89
CA SER A 609 22.02 -22.13 27.20
C SER A 609 22.94 -23.23 27.75
N ASP A 610 22.80 -24.48 27.29
CA ASP A 610 23.56 -25.63 27.77
C ASP A 610 24.92 -25.83 27.09
N ASN A 611 25.05 -25.46 25.81
CA ASN A 611 26.26 -25.66 25.02
C ASN A 611 26.80 -24.39 24.33
N GLY A 612 26.06 -23.28 24.34
CA GLY A 612 26.44 -22.02 23.69
C GLY A 612 26.31 -22.02 22.16
N GLU A 613 25.65 -23.02 21.56
CA GLU A 613 25.49 -23.09 20.11
C GLU A 613 24.39 -22.12 19.63
N SER A 614 24.70 -21.38 18.57
CA SER A 614 23.74 -20.51 17.89
C SER A 614 22.77 -21.33 17.04
N VAL A 615 21.49 -20.93 17.04
CA VAL A 615 20.45 -21.56 16.22
C VAL A 615 20.47 -20.95 14.82
N THR A 616 21.32 -21.50 13.96
CA THR A 616 21.58 -21.00 12.60
C THR A 616 21.88 -22.13 11.62
N PHE A 617 21.53 -21.95 10.35
CA PHE A 617 22.02 -22.83 9.28
C PHE A 617 23.53 -22.67 9.10
N ALA A 618 24.24 -23.79 9.02
CA ALA A 618 25.66 -23.80 8.70
C ALA A 618 25.90 -23.21 7.31
N SER A 619 27.01 -22.48 7.13
CA SER A 619 27.36 -21.82 5.88
C SER A 619 27.59 -22.78 4.70
N THR A 620 27.67 -24.09 4.95
CA THR A 620 27.76 -25.13 3.92
C THR A 620 26.40 -25.49 3.30
N LEU A 621 25.30 -25.08 3.94
CA LEU A 621 23.94 -25.32 3.45
C LEU A 621 23.46 -24.12 2.62
N SER A 622 22.61 -24.40 1.64
CA SER A 622 21.91 -23.41 0.83
C SER A 622 20.49 -23.86 0.53
N ARG A 623 19.58 -22.92 0.27
CA ARG A 623 18.20 -23.23 -0.14
C ARG A 623 18.18 -24.21 -1.32
N ALA A 624 18.92 -23.90 -2.39
CA ALA A 624 19.00 -24.74 -3.58
C ALA A 624 19.48 -26.18 -3.27
N SER A 625 20.44 -26.34 -2.36
CA SER A 625 20.91 -27.68 -1.97
C SER A 625 19.86 -28.49 -1.20
N LEU A 626 19.03 -27.82 -0.37
CA LEU A 626 17.98 -28.46 0.41
C LEU A 626 16.76 -28.80 -0.45
N GLU A 627 16.36 -27.89 -1.35
CA GLU A 627 15.30 -28.13 -2.34
C GLU A 627 15.65 -29.32 -3.24
N ALA A 628 16.88 -29.37 -3.75
CA ALA A 628 17.36 -30.48 -4.58
C ALA A 628 17.38 -31.82 -3.82
N ALA A 629 17.53 -31.79 -2.49
CA ALA A 629 17.46 -32.97 -1.63
C ALA A 629 16.02 -33.33 -1.20
N GLY A 630 15.01 -32.52 -1.59
CA GLY A 630 13.62 -32.69 -1.15
C GLY A 630 13.43 -32.46 0.35
N SER A 631 14.33 -31.69 0.98
CA SER A 631 14.28 -31.44 2.42
C SER A 631 13.16 -30.47 2.78
N THR A 632 12.39 -30.82 3.80
CA THR A 632 11.34 -29.99 4.39
C THR A 632 11.87 -28.65 4.95
N TRP A 633 13.17 -28.56 5.22
CA TRP A 633 13.84 -27.38 5.82
C TRP A 633 14.34 -26.35 4.81
N ALA A 634 14.09 -26.55 3.52
CA ALA A 634 14.49 -25.61 2.47
C ALA A 634 13.93 -24.19 2.70
N TRP A 635 12.74 -24.10 3.29
CA TRP A 635 12.02 -22.86 3.58
C TRP A 635 12.34 -22.30 4.98
N GLY A 636 13.47 -22.68 5.57
CA GLY A 636 13.87 -22.27 6.92
C GLY A 636 13.18 -23.07 8.03
N LEU A 637 13.27 -22.56 9.26
CA LEU A 637 12.72 -23.21 10.45
C LEU A 637 12.10 -22.18 11.39
N ARG A 638 11.06 -22.59 12.12
CA ARG A 638 10.42 -21.81 13.18
C ARG A 638 10.27 -22.66 14.44
N SER A 639 10.79 -22.21 15.57
CA SER A 639 10.66 -22.93 16.84
C SER A 639 9.19 -23.05 17.26
N GLY A 640 8.87 -23.90 18.22
CA GLY A 640 7.62 -23.75 18.97
C GLY A 640 7.70 -22.60 19.98
N ALA A 641 6.81 -22.62 20.97
CA ALA A 641 6.70 -21.54 21.93
C ALA A 641 7.90 -21.50 22.88
N LEU A 642 8.56 -20.35 22.93
CA LEU A 642 9.58 -19.99 23.89
C LEU A 642 8.95 -19.09 24.95
N VAL A 643 9.05 -19.43 26.22
CA VAL A 643 8.51 -18.61 27.32
C VAL A 643 9.59 -18.27 28.33
N THR A 644 9.38 -17.26 29.17
CA THR A 644 10.32 -16.99 30.25
C THR A 644 10.35 -18.16 31.24
N ALA A 645 11.44 -18.31 31.99
CA ALA A 645 11.51 -19.31 33.06
C ALA A 645 10.40 -19.11 34.14
N ALA A 646 9.97 -17.87 34.35
CA ALA A 646 8.88 -17.55 35.27
C ALA A 646 7.54 -18.09 34.74
N ASP A 647 7.25 -17.91 33.45
CA ASP A 647 6.04 -18.42 32.80
C ASP A 647 6.04 -19.94 32.71
N ALA A 648 7.19 -20.55 32.36
CA ALA A 648 7.34 -22.01 32.34
C ALA A 648 7.00 -22.64 33.70
N ALA A 649 7.35 -21.97 34.81
CA ALA A 649 7.05 -22.44 36.16
C ALA A 649 5.55 -22.42 36.52
N LEU A 650 4.72 -21.74 35.72
CA LEU A 650 3.25 -21.71 35.87
C LEU A 650 2.57 -22.89 35.15
N LEU A 651 3.30 -23.60 34.30
CA LEU A 651 2.77 -24.69 33.46
C LEU A 651 3.06 -26.05 34.09
N THR A 652 2.16 -27.02 33.89
CA THR A 652 2.36 -28.40 34.36
C THR A 652 2.83 -29.34 33.25
N ASN A 653 2.47 -29.03 32.01
CA ASN A 653 2.98 -29.66 30.80
C ASN A 653 3.28 -28.59 29.72
N THR A 654 3.94 -28.98 28.64
CA THR A 654 4.37 -28.08 27.56
C THR A 654 3.21 -27.53 26.71
N TRP A 655 2.05 -28.18 26.71
CA TRP A 655 0.87 -27.79 25.93
C TRP A 655 -0.08 -26.86 26.69
N ASP A 656 0.08 -26.73 28.01
CA ASP A 656 -0.78 -25.91 28.87
C ASP A 656 -0.78 -24.43 28.46
N ILE A 657 0.27 -23.96 27.80
CA ILE A 657 0.41 -22.57 27.34
C ILE A 657 -0.80 -22.11 26.51
N TRP A 658 -1.38 -23.00 25.68
CA TRP A 658 -2.46 -22.64 24.76
C TRP A 658 -3.84 -22.50 25.41
N GLY A 659 -3.97 -22.87 26.69
CA GLY A 659 -5.16 -22.61 27.50
C GLY A 659 -4.87 -21.91 28.81
N SER A 660 -3.65 -21.37 28.98
CA SER A 660 -3.26 -20.67 30.19
C SER A 660 -3.77 -19.23 30.13
N GLU A 661 -4.44 -18.79 31.20
CA GLU A 661 -4.75 -17.36 31.39
C GLU A 661 -3.59 -16.60 32.05
N SER A 662 -2.58 -17.33 32.53
CA SER A 662 -1.44 -16.74 33.25
C SER A 662 -0.27 -16.43 32.33
N VAL A 663 -0.16 -17.10 31.19
CA VAL A 663 0.88 -16.83 30.19
C VAL A 663 0.28 -15.95 29.10
N GLN A 664 0.67 -14.68 29.08
CA GLN A 664 0.16 -13.68 28.14
C GLN A 664 1.15 -13.37 27.01
N THR A 665 2.36 -13.89 27.10
CA THR A 665 3.42 -13.63 26.13
C THR A 665 4.26 -14.89 25.92
N TYR A 666 4.57 -15.16 24.66
CA TYR A 666 5.59 -16.13 24.28
C TYR A 666 6.41 -15.59 23.12
N TYR A 667 7.48 -16.28 22.76
CA TYR A 667 8.37 -15.91 21.68
C TYR A 667 8.50 -17.07 20.71
N GLN A 668 8.85 -16.76 19.47
CA GLN A 668 9.19 -17.73 18.44
C GLN A 668 10.47 -17.28 17.74
N TRP A 669 11.39 -18.21 17.51
CA TRP A 669 12.57 -17.97 16.71
C TRP A 669 12.35 -18.46 15.30
N GLU A 670 12.67 -17.61 14.33
CA GLU A 670 12.67 -17.93 12.90
C GLU A 670 14.07 -17.72 12.33
N THR A 671 14.54 -18.65 11.49
CA THR A 671 15.81 -18.52 10.75
C THR A 671 15.74 -19.27 9.43
N GLY A 672 16.45 -18.79 8.42
CA GLY A 672 16.54 -19.43 7.11
C GLY A 672 17.36 -18.64 6.10
N PHE A 673 17.16 -18.91 4.82
CA PHE A 673 18.01 -18.38 3.75
C PHE A 673 17.50 -17.03 3.22
N ASP A 674 16.20 -16.80 3.29
CA ASP A 674 15.55 -15.63 2.71
C ASP A 674 15.60 -14.41 3.64
N GLN A 675 15.50 -13.20 3.08
CA GLN A 675 15.65 -11.95 3.85
C GLN A 675 14.55 -11.76 4.90
N TRP A 676 13.31 -12.14 4.58
CA TRP A 676 12.17 -12.08 5.51
C TRP A 676 12.33 -12.97 6.75
N GLN A 677 13.29 -13.90 6.75
CA GLN A 677 13.60 -14.79 7.88
C GLN A 677 14.76 -14.29 8.73
N LYS A 678 15.40 -13.19 8.33
CA LYS A 678 16.56 -12.58 9.00
C LYS A 678 16.14 -11.27 9.64
N LEU A 679 16.86 -10.86 10.67
CA LEU A 679 16.68 -9.54 11.27
C LEU A 679 17.62 -8.54 10.61
N VAL A 680 17.08 -7.38 10.26
CA VAL A 680 17.84 -6.20 9.80
C VAL A 680 17.48 -5.05 10.71
N THR A 681 18.49 -4.41 11.30
CA THR A 681 18.33 -3.23 12.16
C THR A 681 19.49 -2.26 11.97
N LEU A 682 19.35 -1.03 12.49
CA LEU A 682 20.39 -0.01 12.43
C LEU A 682 20.95 0.28 13.81
N VAL A 683 22.24 0.58 13.84
CA VAL A 683 22.96 1.05 15.03
C VAL A 683 23.48 2.46 14.77
N ASP A 684 23.22 3.40 15.67
CA ASP A 684 23.70 4.77 15.57
C ASP A 684 25.20 4.89 15.94
N ALA A 685 25.77 6.08 15.76
CA ALA A 685 27.17 6.36 16.08
C ALA A 685 27.54 6.18 17.57
N THR A 686 26.54 6.09 18.47
CA THR A 686 26.73 5.84 19.90
C THR A 686 26.65 4.35 20.26
N GLY A 687 26.39 3.49 19.28
CA GLY A 687 26.20 2.06 19.47
C GLY A 687 24.79 1.68 19.93
N GLN A 688 23.83 2.61 19.89
CA GLN A 688 22.43 2.33 20.22
C GLN A 688 21.66 1.87 19.00
N ARG A 689 20.75 0.91 19.18
CA ARG A 689 19.88 0.41 18.11
C ARG A 689 18.74 1.38 17.87
N VAL A 690 18.44 1.61 16.60
CA VAL A 690 17.32 2.47 16.19
C VAL A 690 16.00 1.78 16.53
N GLN A 691 15.11 2.51 17.18
CA GLN A 691 13.76 2.04 17.49
C GLN A 691 12.77 2.62 16.48
N PHE A 692 11.95 1.73 15.91
CA PHE A 692 10.77 2.09 15.12
C PHE A 692 9.53 1.78 15.93
N ASP A 693 8.48 2.60 15.74
CA ASP A 693 7.18 2.32 16.33
C ASP A 693 6.53 1.18 15.55
N GLN A 694 6.02 0.19 16.27
CA GLN A 694 5.18 -0.84 15.70
C GLN A 694 3.85 -0.24 15.22
N PRO A 695 3.28 -0.72 14.11
CA PRO A 695 1.90 -0.40 13.74
C PRO A 695 0.92 -0.63 14.89
N LEU A 696 -0.01 0.29 15.09
CA LEU A 696 -1.08 0.11 16.08
C LEU A 696 -1.99 -1.00 15.61
N SER A 697 -2.03 -2.10 16.35
CA SER A 697 -3.04 -3.14 16.14
C SER A 697 -4.23 -2.85 17.06
N LEU A 698 -5.47 -2.97 16.57
CA LEU A 698 -6.69 -2.71 17.35
C LEU A 698 -7.75 -3.77 17.02
N THR A 699 -8.53 -4.18 18.02
CA THR A 699 -9.73 -4.97 17.79
C THR A 699 -10.90 -4.04 17.50
N TYR A 700 -11.60 -4.28 16.39
CA TYR A 700 -12.73 -3.48 15.92
C TYR A 700 -13.95 -4.35 15.70
N ARG A 701 -15.07 -4.01 16.35
CA ARG A 701 -16.37 -4.61 16.06
C ARG A 701 -17.13 -3.71 15.10
N HIS A 702 -17.43 -4.23 13.92
CA HIS A 702 -18.21 -3.51 12.91
C HIS A 702 -19.71 -3.68 13.17
N ASN A 703 -20.48 -2.60 12.98
CA ASN A 703 -21.94 -2.63 13.02
C ASN A 703 -22.50 -1.82 11.86
N THR A 704 -23.73 -2.14 11.45
CA THR A 704 -24.43 -1.50 10.33
C THR A 704 -24.48 0.03 10.47
N SER A 705 -24.65 0.55 11.70
CA SER A 705 -24.69 2.00 11.95
C SER A 705 -23.35 2.71 11.81
N GLN A 706 -22.26 1.95 11.72
CA GLN A 706 -20.90 2.42 11.54
C GLN A 706 -20.44 2.24 10.09
N ASP A 707 -21.26 1.65 9.22
CA ASP A 707 -20.97 1.47 7.81
C ASP A 707 -21.44 2.69 7.00
N ARG A 708 -20.60 3.17 6.09
CA ARG A 708 -20.93 4.32 5.20
C ARG A 708 -22.12 4.03 4.31
N ASN A 709 -22.31 2.77 3.92
CA ASN A 709 -23.38 2.32 3.05
C ASN A 709 -24.58 1.74 3.82
N ASN A 710 -24.57 1.79 5.16
CA ASN A 710 -25.53 1.10 6.01
C ASN A 710 -25.66 -0.40 5.68
N SER A 711 -24.56 -1.02 5.25
CA SER A 711 -24.53 -2.45 4.94
C SER A 711 -24.53 -3.28 6.22
N SER A 712 -25.36 -4.33 6.26
CA SER A 712 -25.37 -5.29 7.37
C SER A 712 -24.46 -6.50 7.12
N ALA A 713 -23.66 -6.49 6.06
CA ALA A 713 -22.86 -7.66 5.64
C ALA A 713 -21.84 -8.10 6.72
N ALA A 714 -21.25 -7.14 7.42
CA ALA A 714 -20.28 -7.36 8.48
C ALA A 714 -20.84 -7.03 9.89
N ASP A 715 -22.17 -6.94 10.05
CA ASP A 715 -22.80 -6.52 11.30
C ASP A 715 -22.46 -7.47 12.45
N GLY A 716 -21.92 -6.91 13.53
CA GLY A 716 -21.52 -7.62 14.73
C GLY A 716 -20.22 -8.42 14.60
N GLN A 717 -19.54 -8.43 13.44
CA GLN A 717 -18.27 -9.16 13.26
C GLN A 717 -17.08 -8.39 13.87
N VAL A 718 -16.03 -9.12 14.24
CA VAL A 718 -14.83 -8.58 14.89
C VAL A 718 -13.62 -8.73 13.99
N PHE A 719 -12.87 -7.65 13.83
CA PHE A 719 -11.70 -7.56 12.97
C PHE A 719 -10.49 -7.05 13.76
N GLN A 720 -9.31 -7.56 13.44
CA GLN A 720 -8.05 -6.97 13.83
C GLN A 720 -7.62 -6.01 12.73
N ILE A 721 -7.72 -4.72 13.04
CA ILE A 721 -7.28 -3.63 12.16
C ILE A 721 -5.91 -3.16 12.61
N ASN A 722 -5.10 -2.69 11.66
CA ASN A 722 -3.76 -2.21 11.93
C ASN A 722 -3.56 -0.84 11.29
N TYR A 723 -2.76 0.01 11.94
CA TYR A 723 -2.45 1.36 11.50
C TYR A 723 -0.95 1.64 11.60
N GLY A 724 -0.29 1.77 10.46
CA GLY A 724 1.16 1.99 10.32
C GLY A 724 1.55 3.47 10.22
N GLY A 725 0.58 4.37 10.27
CA GLY A 725 0.74 5.80 10.08
C GLY A 725 -0.23 6.34 9.03
N ARG A 726 -0.01 7.58 8.60
CA ARG A 726 -0.99 8.28 7.75
C ARG A 726 -1.35 7.50 6.49
N GLY A 727 -2.65 7.28 6.30
CA GLY A 727 -3.25 6.55 5.20
C GLY A 727 -2.78 5.10 5.04
N ASP A 728 -2.12 4.54 6.05
CA ASP A 728 -1.66 3.16 6.10
C ASP A 728 -2.49 2.40 7.14
N PHE A 729 -3.68 1.98 6.71
CA PHE A 729 -4.68 1.30 7.52
C PHE A 729 -5.10 0.01 6.82
N TRP A 730 -4.98 -1.14 7.49
CA TRP A 730 -5.28 -2.44 6.89
C TRP A 730 -5.98 -3.39 7.88
N GLY A 731 -6.38 -4.56 7.39
CA GLY A 731 -7.14 -5.57 8.15
C GLY A 731 -8.63 -5.61 7.84
N ILE A 732 -9.12 -4.74 6.93
CA ILE A 732 -10.44 -4.90 6.31
C ILE A 732 -10.31 -5.93 5.18
N PRO A 733 -11.04 -7.07 5.22
CA PRO A 733 -11.04 -8.02 4.13
C PRO A 733 -11.59 -7.41 2.84
N HIS A 734 -11.16 -7.91 1.69
CA HIS A 734 -11.70 -7.52 0.40
C HIS A 734 -12.65 -8.60 -0.12
N ARG A 735 -13.67 -8.18 -0.87
CA ARG A 735 -14.52 -9.06 -1.66
C ARG A 735 -14.19 -8.88 -3.13
N GLN A 736 -14.23 -9.97 -3.88
CA GLN A 736 -14.09 -9.93 -5.32
C GLN A 736 -15.46 -10.00 -6.00
N ASP A 737 -15.74 -9.05 -6.88
CA ASP A 737 -16.93 -8.99 -7.73
C ASP A 737 -16.46 -8.98 -9.20
N GLY A 738 -16.47 -10.16 -9.86
CA GLY A 738 -15.87 -10.33 -11.19
C GLY A 738 -14.34 -10.31 -11.11
N ASP A 739 -13.69 -9.45 -11.90
CA ASP A 739 -12.24 -9.26 -11.83
C ASP A 739 -11.83 -8.17 -10.81
N ARG A 740 -12.80 -7.51 -10.16
CA ARG A 740 -12.54 -6.37 -9.27
C ARG A 740 -12.58 -6.75 -7.80
N TRP A 741 -11.66 -6.19 -7.03
CA TRP A 741 -11.66 -6.24 -5.57
C TRP A 741 -12.22 -4.95 -4.97
N SER A 742 -12.96 -5.07 -3.88
CA SER A 742 -13.47 -3.93 -3.11
C SER A 742 -13.44 -4.26 -1.60
N PRO A 743 -13.30 -3.27 -0.71
CA PRO A 743 -13.36 -3.52 0.72
C PRO A 743 -14.72 -4.14 1.09
N MET A 744 -14.72 -5.13 1.98
CA MET A 744 -15.94 -5.82 2.39
C MET A 744 -16.94 -4.89 3.07
N PHE A 745 -16.45 -3.86 3.77
CA PHE A 745 -17.22 -2.80 4.41
C PHE A 745 -16.42 -1.49 4.46
N SER A 746 -17.12 -0.36 4.65
CA SER A 746 -16.52 0.97 4.72
C SER A 746 -16.91 1.64 6.03
N ILE A 747 -15.94 1.93 6.90
CA ILE A 747 -16.16 2.55 8.20
C ILE A 747 -16.50 4.04 8.02
N ALA A 748 -17.57 4.49 8.68
CA ALA A 748 -17.98 5.88 8.68
C ALA A 748 -17.03 6.78 9.48
N ASP A 749 -16.95 8.04 9.09
CA ASP A 749 -16.15 9.03 9.79
C ASP A 749 -16.67 9.23 11.22
N GLY A 750 -15.76 9.40 12.17
CA GLY A 750 -16.14 9.66 13.57
C GLY A 750 -16.37 8.39 14.40
N VAL A 751 -16.24 7.20 13.80
CA VAL A 751 -16.26 5.94 14.54
C VAL A 751 -15.04 5.86 15.45
N THR A 752 -15.27 5.52 16.72
CA THR A 752 -14.19 5.39 17.71
C THR A 752 -13.59 3.99 17.70
N LEU A 753 -12.28 3.90 17.87
CA LEU A 753 -11.50 2.65 17.86
C LEU A 753 -10.66 2.51 19.13
N GLY A 754 -10.24 1.27 19.40
CA GLY A 754 -9.46 0.89 20.58
C GLY A 754 -10.30 0.62 21.83
N ASP A 755 -9.72 -0.08 22.80
CA ASP A 755 -10.42 -0.65 23.97
C ASP A 755 -11.10 0.39 24.86
N ALA A 756 -10.61 1.63 24.82
CA ALA A 756 -11.17 2.76 25.55
C ALA A 756 -11.67 3.89 24.63
N SER A 757 -12.00 3.58 23.37
CA SER A 757 -12.39 4.58 22.35
C SER A 757 -11.35 5.70 22.24
N GLN A 758 -10.08 5.33 22.25
CA GLN A 758 -8.93 6.24 22.32
C GLN A 758 -8.75 7.00 21.01
N TYR A 759 -9.14 6.38 19.90
CA TYR A 759 -8.95 6.91 18.57
C TYR A 759 -10.29 7.16 17.89
N VAL A 760 -10.29 8.09 16.94
CA VAL A 760 -11.39 8.34 16.01
C VAL A 760 -10.86 8.24 14.59
N ILE A 761 -11.60 7.54 13.74
CA ILE A 761 -11.22 7.28 12.36
C ILE A 761 -11.83 8.31 11.40
N LYS A 762 -11.09 8.62 10.33
CA LYS A 762 -11.59 9.39 9.18
C LYS A 762 -11.13 8.74 7.88
N ALA A 763 -12.06 8.54 6.95
CA ALA A 763 -11.73 8.16 5.59
C ALA A 763 -10.98 9.30 4.91
N ILE A 764 -9.89 9.01 4.21
CA ILE A 764 -9.11 10.03 3.49
C ILE A 764 -9.08 9.78 1.98
N ASP A 765 -9.43 8.57 1.53
CA ASP A 765 -9.62 8.24 0.12
C ASP A 765 -10.85 7.37 -0.06
N ILE A 766 -11.82 7.88 -0.83
CA ILE A 766 -13.15 7.31 -0.99
C ILE A 766 -13.46 7.19 -2.48
N GLU A 767 -13.68 5.97 -2.92
CA GLU A 767 -14.26 5.67 -4.21
C GLU A 767 -15.79 5.63 -4.10
N ARG A 768 -16.46 6.27 -5.05
CA ARG A 768 -17.92 6.21 -5.22
C ARG A 768 -18.29 5.45 -6.48
N GLN A 769 -19.14 4.44 -6.33
CA GLN A 769 -19.76 3.74 -7.46
C GLN A 769 -21.21 4.21 -7.60
N MET A 770 -21.58 4.65 -8.81
CA MET A 770 -22.94 5.10 -9.08
C MET A 770 -23.94 3.92 -9.06
N ALA A 771 -25.07 4.11 -8.38
CA ALA A 771 -26.13 3.09 -8.37
C ALA A 771 -26.87 3.00 -9.71
N ASP A 772 -27.32 1.80 -10.07
CA ASP A 772 -28.15 1.56 -11.24
C ASP A 772 -29.48 2.35 -11.19
N ALA A 773 -29.80 3.06 -12.27
CA ALA A 773 -31.04 3.82 -12.43
C ALA A 773 -31.80 3.42 -13.70
N PRO A 774 -32.20 2.13 -13.84
CA PRO A 774 -32.71 1.60 -15.09
C PRO A 774 -33.91 2.40 -15.62
N ASN A 775 -33.91 2.68 -16.91
CA ASN A 775 -34.95 3.45 -17.63
C ASN A 775 -35.10 4.92 -17.20
N SER A 776 -34.16 5.49 -16.44
CA SER A 776 -34.25 6.87 -15.95
C SER A 776 -33.52 7.91 -16.82
N CYS A 777 -32.89 7.49 -17.92
CA CYS A 777 -32.08 8.35 -18.80
C CYS A 777 -32.81 8.77 -20.09
N SER A 778 -34.15 8.73 -20.12
CA SER A 778 -34.92 8.99 -21.35
C SER A 778 -34.80 10.42 -21.91
N ALA A 779 -34.28 11.36 -21.13
CA ALA A 779 -33.99 12.73 -21.54
C ALA A 779 -32.55 12.94 -22.04
N LEU A 780 -31.66 11.96 -21.85
CA LEU A 780 -30.26 12.03 -22.22
C LEU A 780 -30.03 11.45 -23.63
N ALA A 781 -29.04 12.00 -24.32
CA ALA A 781 -28.64 11.58 -25.65
C ALA A 781 -27.13 11.73 -25.81
N VAL A 782 -26.44 10.63 -26.13
CA VAL A 782 -24.99 10.65 -26.40
C VAL A 782 -24.73 11.34 -27.74
N ASN A 783 -23.72 12.22 -27.78
CA ASN A 783 -23.29 12.97 -28.96
C ASN A 783 -21.76 13.17 -28.94
N ASP A 784 -21.19 13.56 -30.08
CA ASP A 784 -19.78 13.98 -30.15
C ASP A 784 -19.52 15.22 -29.26
N PRO A 785 -18.49 15.20 -28.40
CA PRO A 785 -18.03 16.38 -27.69
C PRO A 785 -17.55 17.46 -28.67
N ALA A 786 -17.64 18.73 -28.24
CA ALA A 786 -17.26 19.83 -29.11
C ALA A 786 -15.74 19.92 -29.37
N ALA A 787 -14.93 19.35 -28.48
CA ALA A 787 -13.53 19.04 -28.75
C ALA A 787 -13.44 17.66 -29.41
N PRO A 788 -12.76 17.51 -30.55
CA PRO A 788 -12.57 16.20 -31.17
C PRO A 788 -11.70 15.30 -30.28
N LEU A 789 -11.83 13.98 -30.45
CA LEU A 789 -10.85 13.05 -29.91
C LEU A 789 -9.46 13.37 -30.50
N PRO A 790 -8.41 13.46 -29.68
CA PRO A 790 -7.05 13.68 -30.18
C PRO A 790 -6.53 12.43 -30.90
N GLU A 791 -5.72 12.62 -31.95
CA GLU A 791 -5.11 11.54 -32.73
C GLU A 791 -3.60 11.36 -32.42
N GLY A 792 -3.06 12.13 -31.48
CA GLY A 792 -1.63 12.15 -31.16
C GLY A 792 -1.26 13.21 -30.13
N VAL A 793 -0.03 13.10 -29.61
CA VAL A 793 0.59 14.14 -28.76
C VAL A 793 1.02 15.33 -29.62
N SER A 794 0.60 16.53 -29.22
CA SER A 794 0.97 17.80 -29.85
C SER A 794 2.02 18.60 -29.07
N GLY A 795 2.12 18.35 -27.75
CA GLY A 795 3.10 18.94 -26.85
C GLY A 795 4.52 18.38 -26.99
N ASN A 796 5.45 18.93 -26.21
CA ASN A 796 6.85 18.50 -26.18
C ASN A 796 7.28 18.21 -24.74
N ALA A 797 7.68 16.97 -24.48
CA ALA A 797 8.26 16.50 -23.20
C ALA A 797 9.80 16.40 -23.22
N ASP A 798 10.46 16.85 -24.30
CA ASP A 798 11.92 16.99 -24.31
C ASP A 798 12.36 18.21 -23.48
N ILE A 799 12.62 17.92 -22.20
CA ILE A 799 13.09 18.85 -21.17
C ILE A 799 14.63 18.81 -20.99
N GLY A 800 15.36 18.14 -21.89
CA GLY A 800 16.82 18.03 -21.80
C GLY A 800 17.29 16.97 -20.78
N SER A 801 18.57 17.07 -20.39
CA SER A 801 19.24 16.13 -19.48
C SER A 801 18.86 16.39 -18.02
N MET A 802 18.67 15.31 -17.25
CA MET A 802 18.38 15.41 -15.83
C MET A 802 19.47 16.20 -15.08
N PRO A 803 19.11 17.27 -14.33
CA PRO A 803 20.05 18.01 -13.50
C PRO A 803 20.66 17.16 -12.38
N SER A 804 21.87 17.50 -11.91
CA SER A 804 22.40 16.93 -10.67
C SER A 804 21.87 17.69 -9.46
N VAL A 805 21.24 16.99 -8.52
CA VAL A 805 20.84 17.55 -7.23
C VAL A 805 21.80 17.03 -6.16
N THR A 806 22.34 17.92 -5.32
CA THR A 806 23.24 17.56 -4.22
C THR A 806 22.55 17.85 -2.88
N GLY A 807 22.32 16.83 -2.05
CA GLY A 807 21.56 16.93 -0.80
C GLY A 807 20.45 15.86 -0.72
N GLY A 808 19.74 15.79 0.40
CA GLY A 808 18.58 14.90 0.50
C GLY A 808 17.32 15.47 -0.17
N ALA A 809 16.23 14.70 -0.12
CA ALA A 809 14.97 15.09 -0.73
C ALA A 809 14.38 16.36 -0.09
N SER A 810 13.90 17.28 -0.94
CA SER A 810 13.21 18.51 -0.52
C SER A 810 11.70 18.31 -0.35
N VAL A 811 11.16 17.22 -0.90
CA VAL A 811 9.75 16.81 -0.74
C VAL A 811 9.70 15.30 -0.53
N ILE A 812 8.95 14.87 0.48
CA ILE A 812 8.71 13.45 0.76
C ILE A 812 7.21 13.25 0.94
N ASP A 813 6.61 12.42 0.09
CA ASP A 813 5.17 12.11 0.09
C ASP A 813 4.25 13.35 0.14
N GLY A 814 4.65 14.40 -0.59
CA GLY A 814 3.91 15.66 -0.65
C GLY A 814 4.10 16.57 0.56
N GLU A 815 4.98 16.26 1.51
CA GLU A 815 5.35 17.19 2.57
C GLU A 815 6.66 17.90 2.20
N VAL A 816 6.68 19.23 2.31
CA VAL A 816 7.90 20.05 2.12
C VAL A 816 8.80 19.86 3.33
N GLN A 817 10.10 19.67 3.07
CA GLN A 817 11.11 19.31 4.08
C GLN A 817 11.85 20.52 4.65
#